data_AF-A0A6C0FA82-F1
#
_entry.id   AF-A0A6C0FA82-F1
#
_cell.length_a   1.000
_cell.length_b   1.000
_cell.length_c   1.000
_cell.angle_alpha   90.00
_cell.angle_beta   90.00
_cell.angle_gamma   90.00
#
_symmetry.space_group_name_H-M   'P 1'
#
loop_
_entity.id
_entity.type
_entity.pdbx_description
1 polymer ?
#
loop_
_entity_poly.entity_id
_entity_poly.type
_entity_poly.pdbx_seq_one_letter_code
_entity_poly.pdbx_strand_id
1 'polypeptide(L)'
;MSKTLVIVLSETRANELTYDNFKKNVIDELNADLCLCIGVKPDYDYNNPLYKLAKYKFTYNEPDDFGDAFEYAYNIISFNKPKYECLKNTNALHGKISTPKQSTNNISYYGDDETFTNFDNFNDDEIIIHTKDFQNSLWKNQIYGIKNSKNSNLVFQKNVVTYKKSLYWREFLKIKNQFLGGVKDPHNQHPGSAGILIFFRWFLLKNLIDNNLINKYDRFIITRSDFIYQLPHPKIELMNENCIWIPDCENYGGYTDRHVVLSKKNIESYLNIFNNFVLRSNEYFIKMKNYNQWNLEKVIKFNLQQNNVLHLVKEFPYVMYSVRNLNGTTRWQKGIYSNKLGYFIKYKTEYDKSNYYKNKFENSGMDINEFYKNNICIRKKYNVNTPIPLNKLNACLLNKFKEDLKIININAFINGVNTNSYNQIPEVCKKYMKYINNNFELKWSNKMIDEMLDLCNNLNYKKLSPNDYPDASLQFVKVFNTFVNVSGKKCLVLGSISPWVECLLLHFNAESVTTLDYITPECNYKINTLSMDNYKKEMKYDVIVSFSSLEHDGLGRYGDPINPNGDIDACTEAYTMLNDDGYFICGIPIGNGVIQGNYHRIFNEKRINKLFSLFNTFIGSVNYKTFDDKLNFTGSNWQNQPIFVYKK
;
A
#
# COMPACT_ATOMS: atom_id res chain seq x y z
N MET A 1 -19.94 5.16 -16.62
CA MET A 1 -19.97 4.81 -15.18
C MET A 1 -19.13 3.57 -14.99
N SER A 2 -18.39 3.49 -13.88
CA SER A 2 -17.54 2.34 -13.55
C SER A 2 -18.40 1.09 -13.35
N LYS A 3 -18.03 -0.05 -13.94
CA LYS A 3 -18.81 -1.27 -13.79
C LYS A 3 -18.43 -1.99 -12.50
N THR A 4 -19.39 -2.12 -11.59
CA THR A 4 -19.17 -2.66 -10.24
C THR A 4 -19.77 -4.07 -10.11
N LEU A 5 -18.99 -5.00 -9.55
CA LEU A 5 -19.43 -6.32 -9.15
C LEU A 5 -19.46 -6.43 -7.61
N VAL A 6 -20.65 -6.54 -7.04
CA VAL A 6 -20.84 -6.83 -5.61
C VAL A 6 -20.85 -8.34 -5.40
N ILE A 7 -20.05 -8.83 -4.46
CA ILE A 7 -19.80 -10.25 -4.23
C ILE A 7 -20.16 -10.58 -2.79
N VAL A 8 -21.19 -11.40 -2.60
CA VAL A 8 -21.47 -12.02 -1.29
C VAL A 8 -20.60 -13.26 -1.16
N LEU A 9 -19.74 -13.28 -0.14
CA LEU A 9 -18.75 -14.34 0.09
C LEU A 9 -19.21 -15.34 1.16
N SER A 10 -18.96 -16.62 0.90
CA SER A 10 -19.18 -17.79 1.76
C SER A 10 -20.64 -18.23 1.92
N GLU A 11 -21.58 -17.37 2.35
CA GLU A 11 -22.96 -17.79 2.64
C GLU A 11 -23.97 -16.64 2.51
N THR A 12 -25.25 -16.94 2.23
CA THR A 12 -26.37 -15.98 2.11
C THR A 12 -27.28 -15.94 3.35
N ARG A 13 -26.68 -15.74 4.54
CA ARG A 13 -27.38 -15.66 5.83
C ARG A 13 -28.27 -14.43 5.96
N ALA A 14 -29.34 -14.56 6.75
CA ALA A 14 -30.26 -13.48 7.16
C ALA A 14 -30.88 -12.70 5.98
N ASN A 15 -30.97 -13.34 4.82
CA ASN A 15 -31.44 -12.71 3.58
C ASN A 15 -32.90 -12.23 3.71
N GLU A 16 -33.72 -12.89 4.52
CA GLU A 16 -35.11 -12.53 4.77
C GLU A 16 -35.24 -11.18 5.49
N LEU A 17 -34.20 -10.81 6.25
CA LEU A 17 -34.14 -9.54 6.99
C LEU A 17 -33.40 -8.46 6.19
N THR A 18 -32.35 -8.84 5.46
CA THR A 18 -31.40 -7.88 4.90
C THR A 18 -31.59 -7.59 3.43
N TYR A 19 -32.30 -8.45 2.66
CA TYR A 19 -32.34 -8.36 1.20
C TYR A 19 -32.78 -6.98 0.68
N ASP A 20 -33.92 -6.46 1.13
CA ASP A 20 -34.44 -5.18 0.63
C ASP A 20 -33.51 -4.02 0.99
N ASN A 21 -32.98 -4.04 2.22
CA ASN A 21 -32.02 -3.04 2.68
C ASN A 21 -30.72 -3.10 1.87
N PHE A 22 -30.18 -4.30 1.63
CA PHE A 22 -28.96 -4.53 0.86
C PHE A 22 -29.15 -4.13 -0.61
N LYS A 23 -30.26 -4.54 -1.23
CA LYS A 23 -30.58 -4.19 -2.61
C LYS A 23 -30.64 -2.68 -2.79
N LYS A 24 -31.40 -1.98 -1.93
CA LYS A 24 -31.52 -0.51 -1.98
C LYS A 24 -30.20 0.21 -1.75
N ASN A 25 -29.49 -0.13 -0.67
CA ASN A 25 -28.34 0.65 -0.20
C ASN A 25 -27.00 0.26 -0.85
N VAL A 26 -26.95 -0.85 -1.59
CA VAL A 26 -25.71 -1.36 -2.20
C VAL A 26 -25.90 -1.61 -3.69
N ILE A 27 -26.84 -2.48 -4.08
CA ILE A 27 -26.98 -2.88 -5.48
C ILE A 27 -27.52 -1.74 -6.33
N ASP A 28 -28.61 -1.12 -5.90
CA ASP A 28 -29.27 -0.03 -6.62
C ASP A 28 -28.44 1.27 -6.52
N GLU A 29 -27.92 1.60 -5.32
CA GLU A 29 -27.07 2.78 -5.09
C GLU A 29 -25.82 2.79 -5.99
N LEU A 30 -25.21 1.63 -6.21
CA LEU A 30 -23.98 1.50 -6.99
C LEU A 30 -24.21 1.07 -8.43
N ASN A 31 -25.47 0.85 -8.83
CA ASN A 31 -25.84 0.26 -10.12
C ASN A 31 -24.98 -1.00 -10.43
N ALA A 32 -24.90 -1.90 -9.45
CA ALA A 32 -23.96 -3.01 -9.46
C ALA A 32 -24.61 -4.33 -9.92
N ASP A 33 -23.80 -5.18 -10.55
CA ASP A 33 -24.16 -6.59 -10.73
C ASP A 33 -23.88 -7.35 -9.43
N LEU A 34 -24.70 -8.35 -9.10
CA LEU A 34 -24.49 -9.23 -7.93
C LEU A 34 -23.87 -10.57 -8.34
N CYS A 35 -22.85 -10.99 -7.59
CA CYS A 35 -22.22 -12.31 -7.63
C CYS A 35 -22.37 -13.01 -6.28
N LEU A 36 -22.71 -14.29 -6.29
CA LEU A 36 -22.59 -15.16 -5.12
C LEU A 36 -21.36 -16.05 -5.29
N CYS A 37 -20.51 -16.11 -4.26
CA CYS A 37 -19.42 -17.08 -4.15
C CYS A 37 -19.57 -17.80 -2.81
N ILE A 38 -20.32 -18.89 -2.79
CA ILE A 38 -20.88 -19.46 -1.56
C ILE A 38 -20.78 -20.99 -1.47
N GLY A 39 -20.80 -21.49 -0.24
CA GLY A 39 -21.03 -22.89 0.06
C GLY A 39 -22.52 -23.21 -0.02
N VAL A 40 -22.86 -24.32 -0.65
CA VAL A 40 -24.23 -24.85 -0.70
C VAL A 40 -24.28 -26.18 0.03
N LYS A 41 -25.22 -26.28 0.96
CA LYS A 41 -25.57 -27.51 1.65
C LYS A 41 -26.69 -28.22 0.89
N PRO A 42 -26.95 -29.51 1.14
CA PRO A 42 -28.07 -30.23 0.51
C PRO A 42 -29.43 -29.55 0.72
N ASP A 43 -29.61 -28.82 1.83
CA ASP A 43 -30.83 -28.11 2.20
C ASP A 43 -30.82 -26.61 1.82
N TYR A 44 -29.91 -26.16 0.95
CA TYR A 44 -29.84 -24.76 0.55
C TYR A 44 -31.11 -24.29 -0.17
N ASP A 45 -31.70 -23.18 0.30
CA ASP A 45 -32.89 -22.59 -0.32
C ASP A 45 -32.52 -21.79 -1.59
N TYR A 46 -32.79 -22.38 -2.76
CA TYR A 46 -32.61 -21.71 -4.05
C TYR A 46 -33.68 -20.65 -4.34
N ASN A 47 -34.73 -20.54 -3.51
CA ASN A 47 -35.67 -19.41 -3.58
C ASN A 47 -35.13 -18.12 -2.96
N ASN A 48 -33.99 -18.18 -2.28
CA ASN A 48 -33.31 -17.05 -1.69
C ASN A 48 -33.25 -15.86 -2.66
N PRO A 49 -33.74 -14.67 -2.28
CA PRO A 49 -33.83 -13.53 -3.17
C PRO A 49 -32.46 -13.00 -3.63
N LEU A 50 -31.40 -13.19 -2.84
CA LEU A 50 -30.03 -12.90 -3.28
C LEU A 50 -29.58 -13.88 -4.38
N TYR A 51 -29.96 -15.16 -4.27
CA TYR A 51 -29.67 -16.16 -5.30
C TYR A 51 -30.41 -15.85 -6.61
N LYS A 52 -31.68 -15.46 -6.53
CA LYS A 52 -32.46 -15.05 -7.70
C LYS A 52 -31.89 -13.80 -8.39
N LEU A 53 -31.49 -12.79 -7.59
CA LEU A 53 -30.92 -11.54 -8.09
C LEU A 53 -29.53 -11.70 -8.72
N ALA A 54 -28.73 -12.67 -8.24
CA ALA A 54 -27.34 -12.81 -8.66
C ALA A 54 -27.17 -13.18 -10.13
N LYS A 55 -26.36 -12.39 -10.82
CA LYS A 55 -25.92 -12.59 -12.20
C LYS A 55 -24.89 -13.70 -12.33
N TYR A 56 -23.99 -13.81 -11.36
CA TYR A 56 -23.00 -14.89 -11.28
C TYR A 56 -23.20 -15.70 -10.00
N LYS A 57 -23.08 -17.02 -10.12
CA LYS A 57 -23.33 -17.98 -9.03
C LYS A 57 -22.18 -18.99 -9.02
N PHE A 58 -21.20 -18.74 -8.18
CA PHE A 58 -20.10 -19.66 -7.91
C PHE A 58 -20.44 -20.44 -6.64
N THR A 59 -20.90 -21.67 -6.83
CA THR A 59 -21.32 -22.54 -5.72
C THR A 59 -20.32 -23.65 -5.50
N TYR A 60 -20.04 -23.96 -4.25
CA TYR A 60 -19.23 -25.11 -3.85
C TYR A 60 -20.04 -25.97 -2.88
N ASN A 61 -20.12 -27.28 -3.11
CA ASN A 61 -20.81 -28.19 -2.19
C ASN A 61 -20.05 -28.20 -0.85
N GLU A 62 -20.69 -27.77 0.24
CA GLU A 62 -20.02 -27.60 1.53
C GLU A 62 -19.60 -28.96 2.11
N PRO A 63 -18.28 -29.22 2.29
CA PRO A 63 -17.81 -30.48 2.85
C PRO A 63 -17.85 -30.44 4.37
N ASP A 64 -17.91 -31.62 4.99
CA ASP A 64 -17.79 -31.75 6.45
C ASP A 64 -16.39 -31.39 6.96
N ASP A 65 -15.36 -31.64 6.16
CA ASP A 65 -13.99 -31.21 6.39
C ASP A 65 -13.52 -30.31 5.23
N PHE A 66 -13.26 -29.04 5.52
CA PHE A 66 -12.71 -28.14 4.50
C PHE A 66 -11.27 -28.51 4.09
N GLY A 67 -10.61 -29.45 4.77
CA GLY A 67 -9.36 -30.03 4.33
C GLY A 67 -9.42 -30.59 2.90
N ASP A 68 -10.55 -31.18 2.51
CA ASP A 68 -10.77 -31.67 1.13
C ASP A 68 -10.84 -30.51 0.12
N ALA A 69 -11.47 -29.40 0.52
CA ALA A 69 -11.55 -28.19 -0.31
C ALA A 69 -10.18 -27.52 -0.47
N PHE A 70 -9.37 -27.50 0.58
CA PHE A 70 -7.99 -27.03 0.52
C PHE A 70 -7.09 -27.95 -0.30
N GLU A 71 -7.32 -29.26 -0.27
CA GLU A 71 -6.59 -30.23 -1.11
C GLU A 71 -6.90 -30.02 -2.59
N TYR A 72 -8.18 -29.83 -2.94
CA TYR A 72 -8.61 -29.41 -4.28
C TYR A 72 -7.87 -28.14 -4.74
N ALA A 73 -7.86 -27.11 -3.89
CA ALA A 73 -7.17 -25.87 -4.20
C ALA A 73 -5.65 -26.04 -4.34
N TYR A 74 -5.04 -26.85 -3.47
CA TYR A 74 -3.61 -27.13 -3.48
C TYR A 74 -3.19 -27.82 -4.78
N ASN A 75 -3.93 -28.83 -5.21
CA ASN A 75 -3.64 -29.57 -6.45
C ASN A 75 -3.72 -28.68 -7.69
N ILE A 76 -4.67 -27.73 -7.71
CA ILE A 76 -4.75 -26.74 -8.80
C ILE A 76 -3.56 -25.77 -8.77
N ILE A 77 -3.25 -25.19 -7.61
CA ILE A 77 -2.16 -24.19 -7.52
C ILE A 77 -0.80 -24.83 -7.77
N SER A 78 -0.61 -26.09 -7.32
CA SER A 78 0.67 -26.79 -7.37
C SER A 78 0.99 -27.43 -8.71
N PHE A 79 0.05 -27.50 -9.65
CA PHE A 79 0.21 -28.22 -10.92
C PHE A 79 1.48 -27.83 -11.69
N ASN A 80 1.82 -26.53 -11.74
CA ASN A 80 3.01 -26.00 -12.41
C ASN A 80 3.96 -25.27 -11.45
N LYS A 81 3.95 -25.61 -10.16
CA LYS A 81 4.84 -24.93 -9.20
C LYS A 81 6.31 -25.31 -9.46
N PRO A 82 7.26 -24.37 -9.31
CA PRO A 82 8.68 -24.70 -9.34
C PRO A 82 9.05 -25.76 -8.31
N LYS A 83 10.04 -26.59 -8.62
CA LYS A 83 10.56 -27.63 -7.72
C LYS A 83 11.05 -27.07 -6.37
N TYR A 84 11.59 -25.86 -6.39
CA TYR A 84 12.07 -25.16 -5.21
C TYR A 84 11.53 -23.73 -5.14
N GLU A 85 11.23 -23.29 -3.92
CA GLU A 85 10.94 -21.90 -3.59
C GLU A 85 12.25 -21.14 -3.37
N CYS A 86 12.37 -19.96 -3.97
CA CYS A 86 13.58 -19.12 -3.90
C CYS A 86 13.54 -18.15 -2.70
N LEU A 87 14.46 -18.30 -1.75
CA LEU A 87 14.66 -17.44 -0.60
C LEU A 87 15.92 -16.60 -0.77
N LYS A 88 15.75 -15.33 -1.16
CA LYS A 88 16.86 -14.38 -1.37
C LYS A 88 17.49 -13.95 -0.04
N ASN A 89 18.78 -13.67 -0.07
CA ASN A 89 19.59 -13.23 1.08
C ASN A 89 19.43 -14.13 2.31
N THR A 90 19.30 -15.43 2.08
CA THR A 90 19.06 -16.44 3.10
C THR A 90 20.09 -17.54 2.95
N ASN A 91 20.80 -17.86 4.03
CA ASN A 91 21.81 -18.92 4.06
C ASN A 91 21.38 -20.04 5.01
N ALA A 92 21.00 -21.20 4.43
CA ALA A 92 20.71 -22.42 5.17
C ALA A 92 21.94 -23.27 5.51
N LEU A 93 23.09 -22.94 4.92
CA LEU A 93 24.39 -23.58 5.11
C LEU A 93 25.20 -22.95 6.26
N HIS A 94 24.79 -21.77 6.73
CA HIS A 94 25.51 -20.99 7.72
C HIS A 94 25.81 -21.82 8.98
N GLY A 95 27.09 -21.95 9.33
CA GLY A 95 27.56 -22.70 10.50
C GLY A 95 27.52 -24.23 10.37
N LYS A 96 27.10 -24.79 9.23
CA LYS A 96 27.04 -26.25 9.01
C LYS A 96 28.33 -26.86 8.46
N ILE A 97 29.13 -26.05 7.77
CA ILE A 97 30.47 -26.40 7.31
C ILE A 97 31.42 -25.24 7.61
N SER A 98 32.67 -25.56 7.91
CA SER A 98 33.71 -24.59 8.25
C SER A 98 34.66 -24.32 7.08
N THR A 99 34.77 -25.25 6.14
CA THR A 99 35.66 -25.13 4.97
C THR A 99 34.86 -25.00 3.67
N PRO A 100 35.25 -24.08 2.76
CA PRO A 100 34.66 -24.00 1.43
C PRO A 100 34.89 -25.30 0.65
N LYS A 101 33.98 -25.59 -0.29
CA LYS A 101 33.99 -26.78 -1.17
C LYS A 101 33.91 -28.11 -0.41
N GLN A 102 33.53 -28.08 0.86
CA GLN A 102 33.39 -29.26 1.71
C GLN A 102 32.07 -29.98 1.42
N SER A 103 32.16 -31.29 1.20
CA SER A 103 31.02 -32.20 1.30
C SER A 103 31.04 -32.94 2.64
N THR A 104 29.85 -33.27 3.15
CA THR A 104 29.63 -34.13 4.32
C THR A 104 28.53 -35.14 3.99
N ASN A 105 28.21 -36.06 4.91
CA ASN A 105 27.12 -37.01 4.69
C ASN A 105 25.77 -36.34 4.36
N ASN A 106 25.53 -35.14 4.89
CA ASN A 106 24.28 -34.40 4.69
C ASN A 106 24.41 -33.18 3.75
N ILE A 107 25.62 -32.88 3.28
CA ILE A 107 25.89 -31.69 2.46
C ILE A 107 26.69 -32.11 1.24
N SER A 108 26.16 -31.85 0.05
CA SER A 108 26.86 -32.13 -1.21
C SER A 108 27.35 -30.81 -1.80
N TYR A 109 28.63 -30.72 -2.11
CA TYR A 109 29.18 -29.62 -2.90
C TYR A 109 29.06 -29.96 -4.38
N TYR A 110 28.43 -29.08 -5.16
CA TYR A 110 28.12 -29.32 -6.57
C TYR A 110 29.02 -28.58 -7.56
N GLY A 111 29.94 -27.75 -7.06
CA GLY A 111 30.87 -26.99 -7.89
C GLY A 111 30.70 -25.49 -7.78
N ASP A 112 31.49 -24.81 -8.60
CA ASP A 112 31.48 -23.36 -8.78
C ASP A 112 30.75 -23.04 -10.11
N ASP A 113 29.52 -22.53 -10.06
CA ASP A 113 28.75 -22.15 -11.27
C ASP A 113 27.98 -20.85 -11.04
N GLU A 114 28.36 -19.81 -11.80
CA GLU A 114 27.78 -18.47 -11.75
C GLU A 114 26.40 -18.35 -12.39
N THR A 115 26.01 -19.33 -13.20
CA THR A 115 24.89 -19.26 -14.14
C THR A 115 23.87 -20.38 -13.96
N PHE A 116 23.98 -21.11 -12.87
CA PHE A 116 23.15 -22.29 -12.64
C PHE A 116 21.66 -21.97 -12.60
N THR A 117 20.90 -22.60 -13.49
CA THR A 117 19.45 -22.40 -13.64
C THR A 117 18.66 -23.70 -13.67
N ASN A 118 19.31 -24.87 -13.80
CA ASN A 118 18.63 -26.15 -13.99
C ASN A 118 18.55 -26.99 -12.71
N PHE A 119 17.41 -26.93 -11.99
CA PHE A 119 17.21 -27.64 -10.73
C PHE A 119 16.78 -29.12 -10.86
N ASP A 120 16.64 -29.65 -12.08
CA ASP A 120 16.06 -30.98 -12.28
C ASP A 120 16.97 -32.11 -11.75
N ASN A 121 18.29 -31.91 -11.80
CA ASN A 121 19.28 -32.90 -11.39
C ASN A 121 19.48 -33.00 -9.86
N PHE A 122 18.90 -32.08 -9.08
CA PHE A 122 19.04 -32.11 -7.62
C PHE A 122 17.95 -32.93 -6.94
N ASN A 123 18.32 -33.68 -5.91
CA ASN A 123 17.33 -34.40 -5.07
C ASN A 123 17.30 -33.88 -3.63
N ASP A 124 18.21 -32.97 -3.28
CA ASP A 124 18.35 -32.35 -1.96
C ASP A 124 17.11 -31.53 -1.58
N ASP A 125 16.91 -31.35 -0.27
CA ASP A 125 15.77 -30.57 0.24
C ASP A 125 15.99 -29.07 0.10
N GLU A 126 17.26 -28.65 0.09
CA GLU A 126 17.68 -27.27 -0.08
C GLU A 126 18.91 -27.20 -0.99
N ILE A 127 18.95 -26.20 -1.86
CA ILE A 127 20.10 -25.81 -2.67
C ILE A 127 20.51 -24.40 -2.26
N ILE A 128 21.80 -24.18 -1.98
CA ILE A 128 22.34 -22.92 -1.52
C ILE A 128 23.37 -22.44 -2.52
N ILE A 129 23.21 -21.20 -2.98
CA ILE A 129 24.11 -20.55 -3.93
C ILE A 129 24.70 -19.32 -3.27
N HIS A 130 26.02 -19.30 -3.13
CA HIS A 130 26.77 -18.08 -2.84
C HIS A 130 27.00 -17.36 -4.17
N THR A 131 26.45 -16.17 -4.33
CA THR A 131 26.52 -15.45 -5.62
C THR A 131 27.90 -14.84 -5.86
N LYS A 132 28.16 -14.37 -7.09
CA LYS A 132 29.38 -13.63 -7.46
C LYS A 132 29.68 -12.40 -6.61
N ASP A 133 28.62 -11.81 -6.05
CA ASP A 133 28.69 -10.61 -5.22
C ASP A 133 28.88 -10.95 -3.73
N PHE A 134 28.98 -12.23 -3.37
CA PHE A 134 29.22 -12.63 -2.00
C PHE A 134 30.55 -12.09 -1.48
N GLN A 135 30.55 -11.50 -0.28
CA GLN A 135 31.71 -10.72 0.21
C GLN A 135 32.98 -11.56 0.38
N ASN A 136 32.84 -12.82 0.80
CA ASN A 136 33.98 -13.70 1.01
C ASN A 136 34.35 -14.41 -0.31
N SER A 137 35.51 -14.04 -0.85
CA SER A 137 36.04 -14.57 -2.12
C SER A 137 36.22 -16.09 -2.13
N LEU A 138 36.46 -16.72 -0.98
CA LEU A 138 36.65 -18.17 -0.88
C LEU A 138 35.35 -18.97 -1.09
N TRP A 139 34.20 -18.31 -1.00
CA TRP A 139 32.88 -18.93 -1.07
C TRP A 139 32.09 -18.54 -2.31
N LYS A 140 32.58 -17.59 -3.12
CA LYS A 140 31.86 -17.10 -4.29
C LYS A 140 31.54 -18.23 -5.27
N ASN A 141 30.37 -18.12 -5.88
CA ASN A 141 29.88 -18.98 -6.96
C ASN A 141 29.64 -20.45 -6.58
N GLN A 142 29.72 -20.77 -5.29
CA GLN A 142 29.61 -22.15 -4.83
C GLN A 142 28.16 -22.58 -4.64
N ILE A 143 27.89 -23.80 -5.11
CA ILE A 143 26.58 -24.45 -5.01
C ILE A 143 26.67 -25.65 -4.06
N TYR A 144 25.74 -25.70 -3.12
CA TYR A 144 25.62 -26.77 -2.14
C TYR A 144 24.20 -27.32 -2.11
N GLY A 145 24.05 -28.62 -1.88
CA GLY A 145 22.78 -29.24 -1.52
C GLY A 145 22.80 -29.74 -0.08
N ILE A 146 21.67 -29.60 0.62
CA ILE A 146 21.46 -30.12 1.98
C ILE A 146 20.38 -31.19 1.94
N LYS A 147 20.75 -32.40 2.36
CA LYS A 147 19.86 -33.55 2.52
C LYS A 147 19.22 -33.55 3.91
N ASN A 148 18.01 -34.11 4.02
CA ASN A 148 17.28 -34.28 5.27
C ASN A 148 17.14 -32.98 6.07
N SER A 149 16.82 -31.87 5.39
CA SER A 149 16.78 -30.54 6.02
C SER A 149 15.50 -30.37 6.85
N LYS A 150 15.45 -31.04 8.00
CA LYS A 150 14.46 -30.80 9.05
C LYS A 150 14.98 -29.67 9.93
N ASN A 151 14.30 -28.51 9.89
CA ASN A 151 14.63 -27.32 10.68
C ASN A 151 16.02 -26.72 10.37
N SER A 152 16.27 -26.33 9.11
CA SER A 152 17.42 -25.49 8.79
C SER A 152 17.36 -24.17 9.57
N ASN A 153 18.43 -23.85 10.31
CA ASN A 153 18.66 -22.52 10.83
C ASN A 153 18.95 -21.59 9.65
N LEU A 154 17.93 -20.85 9.23
CA LEU A 154 18.02 -19.87 8.16
C LEU A 154 18.53 -18.55 8.72
N VAL A 155 19.68 -18.11 8.24
CA VAL A 155 20.27 -16.83 8.65
C VAL A 155 20.19 -15.85 7.48
N PHE A 156 19.85 -14.59 7.78
CA PHE A 156 19.95 -13.53 6.78
C PHE A 156 21.42 -13.33 6.43
N GLN A 157 21.75 -13.51 5.15
CA GLN A 157 23.10 -13.25 4.66
C GLN A 157 23.00 -12.70 3.24
N LYS A 158 23.48 -11.46 3.07
CA LYS A 158 23.45 -10.78 1.78
C LYS A 158 24.19 -11.60 0.73
N ASN A 159 23.67 -11.64 -0.49
CA ASN A 159 24.29 -12.28 -1.66
C ASN A 159 24.41 -13.81 -1.55
N VAL A 160 23.56 -14.44 -0.72
CA VAL A 160 23.32 -15.89 -0.68
C VAL A 160 21.85 -16.17 -1.01
N VAL A 161 21.59 -17.17 -1.83
CA VAL A 161 20.23 -17.59 -2.19
C VAL A 161 20.03 -19.03 -1.76
N THR A 162 18.93 -19.31 -1.07
CA THR A 162 18.52 -20.68 -0.72
C THR A 162 17.26 -21.05 -1.50
N TYR A 163 17.32 -22.12 -2.28
CA TYR A 163 16.20 -22.75 -2.94
C TYR A 163 15.72 -23.93 -2.10
N LYS A 164 14.50 -23.90 -1.57
CA LYS A 164 13.98 -24.90 -0.63
C LYS A 164 12.73 -25.56 -1.16
N LYS A 165 12.59 -26.89 -1.02
CA LYS A 165 11.35 -27.59 -1.40
C LYS A 165 10.15 -26.94 -0.69
N SER A 166 9.07 -26.71 -1.42
CA SER A 166 7.86 -26.10 -0.85
C SER A 166 7.24 -27.00 0.22
N LEU A 167 6.69 -26.38 1.26
CA LEU A 167 5.93 -27.08 2.28
C LEU A 167 4.58 -27.54 1.72
N TYR A 168 4.10 -28.68 2.20
CA TYR A 168 2.71 -29.07 2.00
C TYR A 168 1.79 -28.17 2.83
N TRP A 169 0.60 -27.83 2.32
CA TRP A 169 -0.24 -26.79 2.92
C TRP A 169 -0.69 -27.13 4.35
N ARG A 170 -0.87 -28.42 4.68
CA ARG A 170 -1.23 -28.85 6.05
C ARG A 170 -0.16 -28.52 7.09
N GLU A 171 1.09 -28.24 6.69
CA GLU A 171 2.12 -27.77 7.62
C GLU A 171 1.70 -26.49 8.34
N PHE A 172 0.90 -25.63 7.70
CA PHE A 172 0.38 -24.40 8.30
C PHE A 172 -0.58 -24.63 9.48
N LEU A 173 -1.15 -25.83 9.66
CA LEU A 173 -1.94 -26.17 10.85
C LEU A 173 -1.10 -26.16 12.14
N LYS A 174 0.23 -26.29 12.03
CA LYS A 174 1.13 -26.17 13.18
C LYS A 174 1.19 -24.73 13.71
N ILE A 175 0.83 -23.74 12.90
CA ILE A 175 0.83 -22.32 13.29
C ILE A 175 -0.50 -21.97 13.96
N LYS A 176 -0.47 -21.58 15.22
CA LYS A 176 -1.68 -21.22 15.98
C LYS A 176 -2.19 -19.80 15.64
N ASN A 177 -3.46 -19.44 15.84
CA ASN A 177 -4.49 -20.21 16.54
C ASN A 177 -5.62 -20.63 15.60
N GLN A 178 -6.34 -19.70 14.99
CA GLN A 178 -7.68 -20.00 14.44
C GLN A 178 -7.85 -19.79 12.93
N PHE A 179 -6.83 -19.32 12.21
CA PHE A 179 -6.99 -18.86 10.82
C PHE A 179 -7.31 -19.97 9.80
N LEU A 180 -7.09 -21.25 10.14
CA LEU A 180 -7.51 -22.42 9.35
C LEU A 180 -8.71 -23.16 9.96
N GLY A 181 -9.51 -22.50 10.80
CA GLY A 181 -10.71 -23.11 11.37
C GLY A 181 -11.67 -23.61 10.28
N GLY A 182 -12.24 -24.80 10.50
CA GLY A 182 -13.06 -25.54 9.52
C GLY A 182 -12.35 -26.75 8.89
N VAL A 183 -11.03 -26.87 9.08
CA VAL A 183 -10.23 -28.04 8.68
C VAL A 183 -10.12 -29.00 9.88
N LYS A 184 -10.45 -30.29 9.67
CA LYS A 184 -10.25 -31.35 10.66
C LYS A 184 -8.80 -31.82 10.62
N ASP A 185 -8.22 -31.98 11.81
CA ASP A 185 -6.88 -32.53 11.99
C ASP A 185 -6.75 -33.14 13.40
N PRO A 186 -6.19 -34.35 13.57
CA PRO A 186 -6.15 -35.01 14.87
C PRO A 186 -5.35 -34.27 15.96
N HIS A 187 -4.38 -33.44 15.58
CA HIS A 187 -3.42 -32.85 16.52
C HIS A 187 -3.36 -31.32 16.46
N ASN A 188 -3.66 -30.74 15.31
CA ASN A 188 -3.45 -29.34 15.00
C ASN A 188 -4.72 -28.63 14.52
N GLN A 189 -5.90 -29.19 14.79
CA GLN A 189 -7.15 -28.55 14.43
C GLN A 189 -7.28 -27.16 15.04
N HIS A 190 -7.67 -26.21 14.20
CA HIS A 190 -7.91 -24.83 14.58
C HIS A 190 -9.40 -24.63 14.94
N PRO A 191 -9.71 -23.82 15.96
CA PRO A 191 -11.10 -23.46 16.24
C PRO A 191 -11.65 -22.51 15.16
N GLY A 192 -12.98 -22.44 15.04
CA GLY A 192 -13.66 -21.45 14.19
C GLY A 192 -13.85 -21.86 12.74
N SER A 193 -13.99 -20.84 11.88
CA SER A 193 -14.37 -20.99 10.47
C SER A 193 -13.57 -20.07 9.53
N ALA A 194 -12.43 -19.54 9.99
CA ALA A 194 -11.62 -18.62 9.19
C ALA A 194 -11.03 -19.30 7.95
N GLY A 195 -10.73 -20.60 8.01
CA GLY A 195 -10.21 -21.37 6.88
C GLY A 195 -11.21 -21.43 5.72
N ILE A 196 -12.51 -21.54 6.04
CA ILE A 196 -13.59 -21.48 5.05
C ILE A 196 -13.51 -20.20 4.21
N LEU A 197 -13.29 -19.06 4.86
CA LEU A 197 -13.17 -17.76 4.21
C LEU A 197 -11.85 -17.57 3.44
N ILE A 198 -10.79 -18.30 3.79
CA ILE A 198 -9.55 -18.36 2.98
C ILE A 198 -9.81 -19.18 1.71
N PHE A 199 -10.47 -20.34 1.84
CA PHE A 199 -10.86 -21.15 0.70
C PHE A 199 -11.76 -20.37 -0.28
N PHE A 200 -12.82 -19.71 0.21
CA PHE A 200 -13.71 -18.95 -0.67
C PHE A 200 -13.05 -17.73 -1.33
N ARG A 201 -11.99 -17.15 -0.73
CA ARG A 201 -11.19 -16.11 -1.41
C ARG A 201 -10.41 -16.68 -2.59
N TRP A 202 -9.80 -17.85 -2.42
CA TRP A 202 -9.16 -18.56 -3.52
C TRP A 202 -10.17 -18.99 -4.58
N PHE A 203 -11.31 -19.58 -4.17
CA PHE A 203 -12.34 -20.05 -5.08
C PHE A 203 -12.95 -18.89 -5.87
N LEU A 204 -13.16 -17.74 -5.23
CA LEU A 204 -13.55 -16.50 -5.90
C LEU A 204 -12.50 -16.08 -6.93
N LEU A 205 -11.22 -15.99 -6.53
CA LEU A 205 -10.14 -15.58 -7.44
C LEU A 205 -10.06 -16.48 -8.68
N LYS A 206 -10.10 -17.80 -8.47
CA LYS A 206 -10.14 -18.79 -9.56
C LYS A 206 -11.30 -18.52 -10.52
N ASN A 207 -12.52 -18.39 -10.00
CA ASN A 207 -13.69 -18.17 -10.85
C ASN A 207 -13.69 -16.80 -11.56
N LEU A 208 -13.17 -15.75 -10.91
CA LEU A 208 -13.02 -14.44 -11.55
C LEU A 208 -12.05 -14.51 -12.73
N ILE A 209 -10.95 -15.25 -12.61
CA ILE A 209 -9.97 -15.48 -13.69
C ILE A 209 -10.60 -16.33 -14.80
N ASP A 210 -11.13 -17.50 -14.46
CA ASP A 210 -11.68 -18.47 -15.43
C ASP A 210 -12.80 -17.87 -16.29
N ASN A 211 -13.60 -16.96 -15.71
CA ASN A 211 -14.72 -16.29 -16.40
C ASN A 211 -14.34 -14.91 -17.00
N ASN A 212 -13.05 -14.54 -16.93
CA ASN A 212 -12.51 -13.26 -17.38
C ASN A 212 -13.28 -12.06 -16.78
N LEU A 213 -13.70 -12.15 -15.51
CA LEU A 213 -14.47 -11.09 -14.84
C LEU A 213 -13.60 -9.93 -14.38
N ILE A 214 -12.32 -10.17 -14.08
CA ILE A 214 -11.36 -9.11 -13.71
C ILE A 214 -11.23 -8.05 -14.80
N ASN A 215 -11.29 -8.45 -16.08
CA ASN A 215 -11.24 -7.52 -17.21
C ASN A 215 -12.62 -6.94 -17.59
N LYS A 216 -13.72 -7.51 -17.10
CA LYS A 216 -15.09 -7.06 -17.41
C LYS A 216 -15.64 -6.04 -16.41
N TYR A 217 -15.06 -5.95 -15.22
CA TYR A 217 -15.49 -5.05 -14.15
C TYR A 217 -14.31 -4.22 -13.67
N ASP A 218 -14.57 -2.96 -13.36
CA ASP A 218 -13.54 -2.05 -12.88
C ASP A 218 -13.38 -2.17 -11.35
N ARG A 219 -14.48 -2.47 -10.67
CA ARG A 219 -14.62 -2.36 -9.21
C ARG A 219 -15.30 -3.60 -8.65
N PHE A 220 -14.81 -4.03 -7.50
CA PHE A 220 -15.25 -5.25 -6.83
C PHE A 220 -15.51 -4.96 -5.37
N ILE A 221 -16.68 -5.35 -4.87
CA ILE A 221 -17.03 -5.21 -3.45
C ILE A 221 -17.23 -6.60 -2.89
N ILE A 222 -16.34 -7.03 -2.00
CA ILE A 222 -16.50 -8.32 -1.33
C ILE A 222 -17.18 -8.03 0.00
N THR A 223 -18.35 -8.63 0.22
CA THR A 223 -19.16 -8.36 1.40
C THR A 223 -19.92 -9.59 1.89
N ARG A 224 -20.79 -9.40 2.88
CA ARG A 224 -21.63 -10.41 3.52
C ARG A 224 -23.09 -10.05 3.32
N SER A 225 -23.95 -11.06 3.28
CA SER A 225 -25.40 -10.86 3.16
C SER A 225 -26.04 -10.37 4.46
N ASP A 226 -25.45 -10.63 5.62
CA ASP A 226 -26.05 -10.39 6.93
C ASP A 226 -25.85 -8.96 7.46
N PHE A 227 -25.66 -7.98 6.57
CA PHE A 227 -25.52 -6.56 6.93
C PHE A 227 -26.83 -5.79 6.81
N ILE A 228 -27.10 -4.92 7.79
CA ILE A 228 -28.04 -3.81 7.67
C ILE A 228 -27.25 -2.52 7.49
N TYR A 229 -27.55 -1.78 6.43
CA TYR A 229 -27.00 -0.47 6.10
C TYR A 229 -27.87 0.63 6.72
N GLN A 230 -27.24 1.50 7.50
CA GLN A 230 -27.89 2.68 8.10
C GLN A 230 -27.87 3.89 7.18
N LEU A 231 -26.87 3.95 6.30
CA LEU A 231 -26.74 4.90 5.21
C LEU A 231 -26.40 4.12 3.92
N PRO A 232 -26.74 4.65 2.73
CA PRO A 232 -26.30 4.06 1.46
C PRO A 232 -24.79 3.87 1.40
N HIS A 233 -24.32 2.82 0.73
CA HIS A 233 -22.89 2.60 0.52
C HIS A 233 -22.27 3.84 -0.18
N PRO A 234 -21.07 4.31 0.23
CA PRO A 234 -20.45 5.43 -0.45
C PRO A 234 -20.21 5.14 -1.93
N LYS A 235 -20.46 6.13 -2.78
CA LYS A 235 -20.26 5.99 -4.22
C LYS A 235 -18.81 5.63 -4.56
N ILE A 236 -18.66 4.77 -5.54
CA ILE A 236 -17.38 4.15 -5.93
C ILE A 236 -16.39 5.17 -6.49
N GLU A 237 -16.91 6.26 -7.07
CA GLU A 237 -16.16 7.41 -7.58
C GLU A 237 -15.43 8.19 -6.47
N LEU A 238 -15.88 8.08 -5.21
CA LEU A 238 -15.23 8.72 -4.07
C LEU A 238 -14.00 7.94 -3.58
N MET A 239 -13.85 6.69 -4.02
CA MET A 239 -12.84 5.76 -3.58
C MET A 239 -11.82 5.53 -4.69
N ASN A 240 -10.57 5.94 -4.45
CA ASN A 240 -9.49 5.79 -5.41
C ASN A 240 -9.25 4.32 -5.82
N GLU A 241 -9.23 4.02 -7.10
CA GLU A 241 -9.07 2.66 -7.62
C GLU A 241 -7.69 2.03 -7.37
N ASN A 242 -6.66 2.84 -7.08
CA ASN A 242 -5.33 2.32 -6.72
C ASN A 242 -5.25 1.88 -5.25
N CYS A 243 -6.27 2.21 -4.46
CA CYS A 243 -6.32 1.88 -3.03
C CYS A 243 -7.23 0.69 -2.75
N ILE A 244 -6.99 0.03 -1.62
CA ILE A 244 -7.84 -1.00 -1.04
C ILE A 244 -8.66 -0.36 0.05
N TRP A 245 -9.99 -0.29 -0.07
CA TRP A 245 -10.82 0.43 0.89
C TRP A 245 -11.53 -0.52 1.84
N ILE A 246 -11.35 -0.29 3.14
CA ILE A 246 -12.00 -1.05 4.20
C ILE A 246 -12.79 -0.11 5.13
N PRO A 247 -13.87 -0.58 5.78
CA PRO A 247 -14.52 0.18 6.84
C PRO A 247 -13.58 0.48 8.02
N ASP A 248 -13.77 1.62 8.68
CA ASP A 248 -12.89 2.15 9.74
C ASP A 248 -13.12 1.59 11.17
N CYS A 249 -13.62 0.35 11.28
CA CYS A 249 -13.90 -0.34 12.56
C CYS A 249 -13.84 -1.88 12.38
N GLU A 250 -13.95 -2.62 13.49
CA GLU A 250 -13.90 -4.10 13.55
C GLU A 250 -12.72 -4.74 12.82
N ASN A 251 -11.53 -4.57 13.40
CA ASN A 251 -10.27 -4.96 12.76
C ASN A 251 -9.39 -5.90 13.60
N TYR A 252 -9.84 -6.45 14.74
CA TYR A 252 -9.20 -7.55 15.55
C TYR A 252 -7.65 -7.73 15.44
N GLY A 253 -6.90 -6.63 15.43
CA GLY A 253 -5.44 -6.58 15.22
C GLY A 253 -4.92 -6.65 13.76
N GLY A 254 -5.79 -6.90 12.78
CA GLY A 254 -5.52 -6.90 11.35
C GLY A 254 -6.43 -5.95 10.54
N TYR A 255 -6.98 -6.43 9.43
CA TYR A 255 -7.97 -5.74 8.61
C TYR A 255 -9.20 -6.60 8.40
N THR A 256 -10.39 -5.97 8.42
CA THR A 256 -11.66 -6.68 8.38
C THR A 256 -11.75 -7.67 7.21
N ASP A 257 -12.31 -8.84 7.48
CA ASP A 257 -12.57 -9.90 6.52
C ASP A 257 -13.99 -9.82 5.93
N ARG A 258 -14.77 -8.80 6.30
CA ARG A 258 -16.24 -8.72 6.10
C ARG A 258 -16.69 -7.80 4.97
N HIS A 259 -15.95 -6.73 4.71
CA HIS A 259 -16.27 -5.78 3.65
C HIS A 259 -15.00 -5.12 3.12
N VAL A 260 -14.82 -5.12 1.80
CA VAL A 260 -13.72 -4.41 1.14
C VAL A 260 -14.15 -3.96 -0.24
N VAL A 261 -13.70 -2.78 -0.66
CA VAL A 261 -13.83 -2.28 -2.02
C VAL A 261 -12.46 -2.30 -2.69
N LEU A 262 -12.42 -2.97 -3.85
CA LEU A 262 -11.23 -3.30 -4.63
C LEU A 262 -11.41 -2.80 -6.08
N SER A 263 -10.33 -2.89 -6.84
CA SER A 263 -10.30 -2.70 -8.29
C SER A 263 -9.55 -3.84 -8.97
N LYS A 264 -9.52 -3.83 -10.31
CA LYS A 264 -8.67 -4.75 -11.09
C LYS A 264 -7.19 -4.69 -10.71
N LYS A 265 -6.72 -3.57 -10.14
CA LYS A 265 -5.31 -3.36 -9.75
C LYS A 265 -4.92 -4.09 -8.46
N ASN A 266 -5.88 -4.43 -7.60
CA ASN A 266 -5.59 -4.94 -6.26
C ASN A 266 -6.43 -6.14 -5.82
N ILE A 267 -7.40 -6.58 -6.64
CA ILE A 267 -8.23 -7.75 -6.30
C ILE A 267 -7.42 -9.03 -6.15
N GLU A 268 -6.46 -9.28 -7.04
CA GLU A 268 -5.63 -10.48 -6.99
C GLU A 268 -4.74 -10.49 -5.73
N SER A 269 -4.03 -9.39 -5.47
CA SER A 269 -3.16 -9.27 -4.30
C SER A 269 -3.91 -9.29 -2.96
N TYR A 270 -5.21 -8.99 -2.96
CA TYR A 270 -6.08 -9.17 -1.80
C TYR A 270 -6.53 -10.63 -1.63
N LEU A 271 -6.92 -11.31 -2.71
CA LEU A 271 -7.53 -12.65 -2.66
C LEU A 271 -6.53 -13.81 -2.57
N ASN A 272 -5.31 -13.64 -3.07
CA ASN A 272 -4.31 -14.71 -3.28
C ASN A 272 -3.66 -15.28 -1.99
N ILE A 273 -4.33 -15.21 -0.83
CA ILE A 273 -3.84 -15.70 0.46
C ILE A 273 -3.40 -17.17 0.36
N PHE A 274 -4.27 -18.04 -0.15
CA PHE A 274 -3.94 -19.46 -0.24
C PHE A 274 -2.92 -19.75 -1.34
N ASN A 275 -2.96 -19.04 -2.47
CA ASN A 275 -1.91 -19.12 -3.49
C ASN A 275 -0.54 -18.87 -2.87
N ASN A 276 -0.42 -17.86 -2.01
CA ASN A 276 0.82 -17.53 -1.33
C ASN A 276 1.24 -18.60 -0.30
N PHE A 277 0.31 -19.25 0.41
CA PHE A 277 0.65 -20.38 1.28
C PHE A 277 1.21 -21.58 0.51
N VAL A 278 0.86 -21.73 -0.76
CA VAL A 278 1.36 -22.81 -1.63
C VAL A 278 2.64 -22.43 -2.36
N LEU A 279 2.68 -21.25 -2.99
CA LEU A 279 3.78 -20.81 -3.86
C LEU A 279 4.94 -20.17 -3.09
N ARG A 280 4.67 -19.59 -1.91
CA ARG A 280 5.64 -18.91 -1.02
C ARG A 280 5.63 -19.55 0.37
N SER A 281 5.47 -20.88 0.38
CA SER A 281 5.17 -21.69 1.56
C SER A 281 6.21 -21.54 2.69
N ASN A 282 7.51 -21.58 2.38
CA ASN A 282 8.59 -21.45 3.34
C ASN A 282 8.64 -20.01 3.85
N GLU A 283 8.63 -19.01 2.96
CA GLU A 283 8.64 -17.60 3.32
C GLU A 283 7.52 -17.26 4.31
N TYR A 284 6.29 -17.66 3.97
CA TYR A 284 5.12 -17.43 4.82
C TYR A 284 5.23 -18.17 6.14
N PHE A 285 5.57 -19.46 6.11
CA PHE A 285 5.67 -20.27 7.32
C PHE A 285 6.73 -19.72 8.30
N ILE A 286 7.91 -19.36 7.80
CA ILE A 286 9.01 -18.80 8.62
C ILE A 286 8.57 -17.49 9.30
N LYS A 287 7.88 -16.61 8.56
CA LYS A 287 7.41 -15.32 9.08
C LYS A 287 6.23 -15.47 10.04
N MET A 288 5.43 -16.51 9.89
CA MET A 288 4.23 -16.73 10.71
C MET A 288 4.47 -17.57 11.97
N LYS A 289 5.39 -18.55 11.94
CA LYS A 289 5.54 -19.59 12.99
C LYS A 289 5.84 -19.06 14.40
N ASN A 290 6.49 -17.91 14.52
CA ASN A 290 6.87 -17.33 15.81
C ASN A 290 5.75 -16.49 16.45
N TYR A 291 4.59 -16.36 15.79
CA TYR A 291 3.41 -15.69 16.32
C TYR A 291 2.25 -16.67 16.41
N ASN A 292 1.58 -16.73 17.56
CA ASN A 292 0.58 -17.77 17.87
C ASN A 292 -0.86 -17.24 17.99
N GLN A 293 -1.10 -15.95 17.71
CA GLN A 293 -2.43 -15.33 17.80
C GLN A 293 -2.99 -14.93 16.43
N TRP A 294 -2.77 -15.77 15.42
CA TRP A 294 -3.30 -15.56 14.07
C TRP A 294 -4.83 -15.76 14.02
N ASN A 295 -5.50 -14.77 13.46
CA ASN A 295 -6.90 -14.81 12.99
C ASN A 295 -6.92 -14.37 11.51
N LEU A 296 -8.07 -14.47 10.84
CA LEU A 296 -8.17 -14.15 9.41
C LEU A 296 -7.77 -12.70 9.11
N GLU A 297 -8.21 -11.75 9.93
CA GLU A 297 -7.93 -10.34 9.70
C GLU A 297 -6.44 -10.01 9.77
N LYS A 298 -5.71 -10.63 10.70
CA LYS A 298 -4.24 -10.53 10.78
C LYS A 298 -3.58 -11.21 9.58
N VAL A 299 -4.12 -12.34 9.11
CA VAL A 299 -3.62 -13.01 7.89
C VAL A 299 -3.84 -12.14 6.66
N ILE A 300 -4.99 -11.47 6.51
CA ILE A 300 -5.24 -10.52 5.42
C ILE A 300 -4.21 -9.39 5.47
N LYS A 301 -4.03 -8.77 6.63
CA LYS A 301 -3.03 -7.71 6.81
C LYS A 301 -1.61 -8.21 6.47
N PHE A 302 -1.24 -9.39 6.94
CA PHE A 302 0.05 -10.01 6.66
C PHE A 302 0.24 -10.32 5.17
N ASN A 303 -0.78 -10.85 4.49
CA ASN A 303 -0.77 -11.12 3.05
C ASN A 303 -0.54 -9.83 2.25
N LEU A 304 -1.27 -8.76 2.57
CA LEU A 304 -1.10 -7.45 1.92
C LEU A 304 0.31 -6.88 2.16
N GLN A 305 0.90 -7.12 3.34
CA GLN A 305 2.29 -6.76 3.62
C GLN A 305 3.28 -7.58 2.77
N GLN A 306 3.07 -8.89 2.64
CA GLN A 306 3.94 -9.76 1.83
C GLN A 306 3.80 -9.52 0.33
N ASN A 307 2.66 -8.98 -0.10
CA ASN A 307 2.40 -8.52 -1.46
C ASN A 307 2.82 -7.06 -1.69
N ASN A 308 3.43 -6.40 -0.70
CA ASN A 308 3.88 -5.00 -0.77
C ASN A 308 2.76 -4.01 -1.19
N VAL A 309 1.53 -4.22 -0.70
CA VAL A 309 0.37 -3.35 -0.97
C VAL A 309 -0.32 -2.87 0.31
N LEU A 310 0.24 -3.18 1.48
CA LEU A 310 -0.32 -2.79 2.78
C LEU A 310 -0.54 -1.27 2.90
N HIS A 311 0.40 -0.47 2.39
CA HIS A 311 0.33 1.00 2.44
C HIS A 311 -0.77 1.60 1.55
N LEU A 312 -1.33 0.82 0.63
CA LEU A 312 -2.46 1.22 -0.22
C LEU A 312 -3.82 1.01 0.46
N VAL A 313 -3.85 0.42 1.67
CA VAL A 313 -5.09 0.24 2.42
C VAL A 313 -5.56 1.57 3.01
N LYS A 314 -6.79 1.96 2.66
CA LYS A 314 -7.49 3.17 3.09
C LYS A 314 -8.79 2.80 3.80
N GLU A 315 -9.28 3.76 4.58
CA GLU A 315 -10.47 3.57 5.41
C GLU A 315 -11.61 4.46 4.90
N PHE A 316 -12.84 3.97 5.05
CA PHE A 316 -14.06 4.74 4.80
C PHE A 316 -15.09 4.55 5.93
N PRO A 317 -16.10 5.44 6.04
CA PRO A 317 -17.11 5.35 7.10
C PRO A 317 -17.79 3.98 7.19
N TYR A 318 -17.70 3.33 8.36
CA TYR A 318 -18.41 2.07 8.63
C TYR A 318 -19.91 2.33 8.87
N VAL A 319 -20.74 2.24 7.82
CA VAL A 319 -22.17 2.61 7.83
C VAL A 319 -23.15 1.42 7.88
N MET A 320 -22.66 0.19 8.04
CA MET A 320 -23.46 -1.01 8.18
C MET A 320 -23.12 -1.80 9.46
N TYR A 321 -23.96 -2.76 9.84
CA TYR A 321 -23.71 -3.66 10.97
C TYR A 321 -24.32 -5.05 10.75
N SER A 322 -23.68 -6.07 11.31
CA SER A 322 -24.07 -7.47 11.10
C SER A 322 -25.24 -7.86 12.00
N VAL A 323 -26.22 -8.59 11.45
CA VAL A 323 -27.43 -9.05 12.13
C VAL A 323 -27.60 -10.56 12.08
N ARG A 324 -28.49 -11.10 12.92
CA ARG A 324 -28.91 -12.50 12.91
C ARG A 324 -30.42 -12.59 13.18
N ASN A 325 -31.12 -13.39 12.38
CA ASN A 325 -32.53 -13.72 12.61
C ASN A 325 -32.71 -14.44 13.96
N LEU A 326 -33.93 -14.42 14.51
CA LEU A 326 -34.28 -15.13 15.75
C LEU A 326 -33.79 -16.59 15.75
N ASN A 327 -34.14 -17.33 14.70
CA ASN A 327 -33.79 -18.74 14.51
C ASN A 327 -32.49 -18.95 13.71
N GLY A 328 -31.76 -17.88 13.38
CA GLY A 328 -30.54 -17.98 12.58
C GLY A 328 -29.40 -18.62 13.37
N THR A 329 -28.60 -19.46 12.73
CA THR A 329 -27.42 -20.08 13.36
C THR A 329 -26.20 -19.16 13.31
N THR A 330 -25.27 -19.34 14.25
CA THR A 330 -23.97 -18.64 14.26
C THR A 330 -22.93 -19.51 14.98
N ARG A 331 -21.72 -19.56 14.45
CA ARG A 331 -20.60 -20.33 15.03
C ARG A 331 -19.85 -19.56 16.14
N TRP A 332 -20.04 -18.24 16.24
CA TRP A 332 -19.25 -17.37 17.11
C TRP A 332 -20.14 -16.42 17.92
N GLN A 333 -20.30 -15.17 17.48
CA GLN A 333 -21.08 -14.18 18.19
C GLN A 333 -22.58 -14.44 18.01
N LYS A 334 -23.28 -14.65 19.13
CA LYS A 334 -24.74 -14.83 19.21
C LYS A 334 -25.49 -13.51 18.99
N GLY A 335 -24.85 -12.40 19.35
CA GLY A 335 -25.42 -11.06 19.30
C GLY A 335 -26.35 -10.74 20.47
N ILE A 336 -26.79 -9.49 20.54
CA ILE A 336 -27.74 -8.97 21.53
C ILE A 336 -29.08 -8.75 20.83
N TYR A 337 -30.15 -9.33 21.36
CA TYR A 337 -31.50 -9.14 20.80
C TYR A 337 -32.00 -7.73 21.04
N SER A 338 -32.55 -7.09 20.01
CA SER A 338 -33.19 -5.79 20.12
C SER A 338 -34.70 -5.96 19.99
N ASN A 339 -35.44 -5.80 21.09
CA ASN A 339 -36.90 -5.83 21.08
C ASN A 339 -37.50 -4.80 20.11
N LYS A 340 -36.84 -3.64 19.97
CA LYS A 340 -37.27 -2.58 19.05
C LYS A 340 -37.11 -2.96 17.58
N LEU A 341 -36.07 -3.73 17.24
CA LEU A 341 -35.74 -4.05 15.85
C LEU A 341 -36.22 -5.44 15.42
N GLY A 342 -36.51 -6.34 16.37
CA GLY A 342 -37.00 -7.69 16.09
C GLY A 342 -35.92 -8.71 15.68
N TYR A 343 -34.63 -8.38 15.86
CA TYR A 343 -33.51 -9.25 15.49
C TYR A 343 -32.29 -9.05 16.41
N PHE A 344 -31.30 -9.94 16.27
CA PHE A 344 -30.04 -9.86 17.01
C PHE A 344 -29.03 -8.97 16.28
N ILE A 345 -28.41 -8.06 17.02
CA ILE A 345 -27.22 -7.29 16.60
C ILE A 345 -25.99 -8.13 16.96
N LYS A 346 -25.23 -8.60 15.97
CA LYS A 346 -24.11 -9.54 16.22
C LYS A 346 -22.91 -8.87 16.88
N TYR A 347 -22.57 -7.66 16.44
CA TYR A 347 -21.42 -6.90 16.94
C TYR A 347 -21.89 -5.50 17.34
N LYS A 348 -21.88 -5.24 18.65
CA LYS A 348 -22.35 -3.97 19.22
C LYS A 348 -21.53 -2.78 18.72
N THR A 349 -20.22 -2.97 18.57
CA THR A 349 -19.27 -2.01 18.01
C THR A 349 -19.61 -1.60 16.56
N GLU A 350 -20.00 -2.54 15.69
CA GLU A 350 -20.48 -2.20 14.33
C GLU A 350 -21.75 -1.35 14.38
N TYR A 351 -22.70 -1.72 15.25
CA TYR A 351 -23.94 -0.98 15.42
C TYR A 351 -23.70 0.44 15.95
N ASP A 352 -22.82 0.59 16.95
CA ASP A 352 -22.50 1.90 17.53
C ASP A 352 -21.75 2.79 16.53
N LYS A 353 -20.81 2.21 15.75
CA LYS A 353 -20.07 2.95 14.72
C LYS A 353 -20.96 3.38 13.55
N SER A 354 -21.86 2.51 13.09
CA SER A 354 -22.82 2.87 12.05
C SER A 354 -23.83 3.92 12.51
N ASN A 355 -24.30 3.86 13.77
CA ASN A 355 -25.13 4.93 14.36
C ASN A 355 -24.37 6.25 14.47
N TYR A 356 -23.09 6.21 14.85
CA TYR A 356 -22.25 7.41 14.91
C TYR A 356 -22.23 8.13 13.57
N TYR A 357 -22.00 7.42 12.46
CA TYR A 357 -21.99 8.04 11.13
C TYR A 357 -23.37 8.50 10.68
N LYS A 358 -24.42 7.73 10.97
CA LYS A 358 -25.80 8.15 10.71
C LYS A 358 -26.12 9.49 11.41
N ASN A 359 -25.89 9.56 12.72
CA ASN A 359 -26.13 10.79 13.49
C ASN A 359 -25.26 11.95 13.01
N LYS A 360 -23.99 11.68 12.67
CA LYS A 360 -23.07 12.70 12.13
C LYS A 360 -23.59 13.25 10.80
N PHE A 361 -24.12 12.39 9.93
CA PHE A 361 -24.73 12.79 8.66
C PHE A 361 -26.00 13.61 8.90
N GLU A 362 -26.94 13.10 9.70
CA GLU A 362 -28.21 13.78 10.01
C GLU A 362 -27.99 15.17 10.63
N ASN A 363 -27.00 15.32 11.51
CA ASN A 363 -26.65 16.61 12.13
C ASN A 363 -25.87 17.56 11.19
N SER A 364 -25.33 17.07 10.07
CA SER A 364 -24.51 17.90 9.17
C SER A 364 -25.33 18.77 8.23
N GLY A 365 -26.58 18.37 7.93
CA GLY A 365 -27.41 19.02 6.91
C GLY A 365 -26.90 18.87 5.46
N MET A 366 -25.85 18.08 5.23
CA MET A 366 -25.24 17.88 3.91
C MET A 366 -26.03 16.88 3.05
N ASP A 367 -25.84 16.94 1.73
CA ASP A 367 -26.14 15.79 0.86
C ASP A 367 -25.22 14.60 1.20
N ILE A 368 -25.70 13.37 1.02
CA ILE A 368 -24.93 12.16 1.37
C ILE A 368 -23.59 12.06 0.60
N ASN A 369 -23.54 12.54 -0.66
CA ASN A 369 -22.30 12.53 -1.43
C ASN A 369 -21.31 13.57 -0.92
N GLU A 370 -21.80 14.75 -0.53
CA GLU A 370 -20.97 15.79 0.09
C GLU A 370 -20.44 15.33 1.45
N PHE A 371 -21.29 14.71 2.27
CA PHE A 371 -20.88 14.08 3.52
C PHE A 371 -19.75 13.08 3.29
N TYR A 372 -19.88 12.17 2.32
CA TYR A 372 -18.83 11.20 2.04
C TYR A 372 -17.57 11.82 1.44
N LYS A 373 -17.66 12.85 0.57
CA LYS A 373 -16.50 13.61 0.08
C LYS A 373 -15.66 14.17 1.23
N ASN A 374 -16.31 14.60 2.31
CA ASN A 374 -15.64 15.16 3.48
C ASN A 374 -15.06 14.09 4.43
N ASN A 375 -15.53 12.85 4.35
CA ASN A 375 -15.14 11.76 5.26
C ASN A 375 -14.30 10.64 4.60
N ILE A 376 -14.20 10.61 3.28
CA ILE A 376 -13.37 9.65 2.52
C ILE A 376 -12.17 10.38 1.94
N CYS A 377 -10.97 10.04 2.42
CA CYS A 377 -9.72 10.64 1.96
C CYS A 377 -8.58 9.62 1.94
N ILE A 378 -7.60 9.85 1.07
CA ILE A 378 -6.40 9.01 0.91
C ILE A 378 -5.50 9.16 2.14
N ARG A 379 -5.36 10.40 2.65
CA ARG A 379 -4.58 10.68 3.86
C ARG A 379 -5.33 10.20 5.10
N LYS A 380 -4.78 9.18 5.77
CA LYS A 380 -5.33 8.75 7.06
C LYS A 380 -5.17 9.87 8.10
N LYS A 381 -6.29 10.38 8.62
CA LYS A 381 -6.33 11.40 9.66
C LYS A 381 -6.34 10.72 11.04
N TYR A 382 -5.19 10.71 11.70
CA TYR A 382 -5.13 10.34 13.11
C TYR A 382 -5.65 11.50 13.95
N ASN A 383 -6.47 11.22 14.97
CA ASN A 383 -7.04 12.25 15.84
C ASN A 383 -6.00 12.78 16.83
N VAL A 384 -4.99 13.49 16.31
CA VAL A 384 -3.86 14.06 17.04
C VAL A 384 -3.74 15.52 16.64
N ASN A 385 -3.88 16.41 17.61
CA ASN A 385 -3.70 17.84 17.37
C ASN A 385 -2.23 18.15 17.12
N THR A 386 -1.94 18.70 15.96
CA THR A 386 -0.61 19.16 15.56
C THR A 386 -0.49 20.68 15.77
N PRO A 387 0.72 21.20 15.97
CA PRO A 387 1.99 20.49 15.81
C PRO A 387 2.40 19.80 17.15
N ILE A 388 2.88 18.54 17.10
CA ILE A 388 3.31 17.75 18.29
C ILE A 388 4.63 17.00 18.02
N PRO A 389 5.55 16.91 19.00
CA PRO A 389 6.73 16.05 18.89
C PRO A 389 6.37 14.56 18.68
N LEU A 390 7.06 13.87 17.76
CA LEU A 390 6.79 12.45 17.48
C LEU A 390 7.01 11.54 18.71
N ASN A 391 7.93 11.90 19.62
CA ASN A 391 8.17 11.14 20.85
C ASN A 391 7.03 11.24 21.88
N LYS A 392 6.06 12.15 21.69
CA LYS A 392 4.83 12.23 22.49
C LYS A 392 3.70 11.37 21.94
N LEU A 393 3.88 10.71 20.79
CA LEU A 393 2.89 9.80 20.23
C LEU A 393 2.83 8.50 21.04
N ASN A 394 1.65 7.87 21.07
CA ASN A 394 1.51 6.55 21.68
C ASN A 394 2.38 5.49 20.97
N ALA A 395 2.76 4.44 21.70
CA ALA A 395 3.68 3.42 21.21
C ALA A 395 3.18 2.71 19.94
N CYS A 396 1.86 2.50 19.80
CA CYS A 396 1.28 1.86 18.62
C CYS A 396 1.52 2.70 17.35
N LEU A 397 1.29 4.01 17.43
CA LEU A 397 1.51 4.93 16.31
C LEU A 397 3.00 5.11 16.04
N LEU A 398 3.83 5.19 17.08
CA LEU A 398 5.27 5.26 16.95
C LEU A 398 5.86 4.04 16.24
N ASN A 399 5.34 2.84 16.53
CA ASN A 399 5.75 1.60 15.86
C ASN A 399 5.44 1.60 14.36
N LYS A 400 4.38 2.30 13.91
CA LYS A 400 4.08 2.44 12.48
C LYS A 400 5.12 3.28 11.75
N PHE A 401 5.58 4.39 12.35
CA PHE A 401 6.70 5.17 11.79
C PHE A 401 7.99 4.35 11.70
N LYS A 402 8.18 3.41 12.65
CA LYS A 402 9.36 2.55 12.73
C LYS A 402 9.35 1.32 11.81
N GLU A 403 8.29 1.11 11.04
CA GLU A 403 8.16 -0.10 10.19
C GLU A 403 9.22 -0.16 9.08
N ASP A 404 9.55 0.99 8.49
CA ASP A 404 10.51 1.10 7.38
C ASP A 404 11.71 1.99 7.68
N LEU A 405 11.60 2.87 8.68
CA LEU A 405 12.58 3.91 8.99
C LEU A 405 12.94 3.90 10.48
N LYS A 406 14.17 4.28 10.82
CA LYS A 406 14.59 4.44 12.22
C LYS A 406 14.34 5.87 12.68
N ILE A 407 13.67 6.05 13.81
CA ILE A 407 13.51 7.39 14.40
C ILE A 407 14.79 7.79 15.13
N ILE A 408 15.36 8.94 14.74
CA ILE A 408 16.42 9.62 15.46
C ILE A 408 15.74 10.69 16.32
N ASN A 409 15.84 10.54 17.64
CA ASN A 409 15.33 11.54 18.57
C ASN A 409 16.14 12.83 18.42
N ILE A 410 15.43 13.91 18.15
CA ILE A 410 15.98 15.27 18.19
C ILE A 410 15.25 15.96 19.34
N ASN A 411 16.00 16.57 20.25
CA ASN A 411 15.43 17.22 21.44
C ASN A 411 14.54 18.43 21.09
N ALA A 412 14.66 18.96 19.87
CA ALA A 412 13.85 20.05 19.35
C ALA A 412 12.70 19.51 18.50
N PHE A 413 11.48 19.80 18.93
CA PHE A 413 10.33 19.82 18.04
C PHE A 413 10.27 21.19 17.39
N ILE A 414 10.11 21.22 16.06
CA ILE A 414 9.92 22.48 15.37
C ILE A 414 8.49 22.65 14.92
N ASN A 415 7.89 23.79 15.30
CA ASN A 415 6.75 24.35 14.62
C ASN A 415 7.21 24.95 13.29
N GLY A 416 6.81 24.37 12.16
CA GLY A 416 7.36 24.61 10.82
C GLY A 416 7.29 26.05 10.34
N VAL A 417 6.45 26.89 10.95
CA VAL A 417 6.39 28.34 10.71
C VAL A 417 7.56 29.12 11.30
N ASN A 418 8.47 28.50 12.06
CA ASN A 418 9.62 29.16 12.70
C ASN A 418 10.99 28.62 12.23
N THR A 419 11.04 27.79 11.18
CA THR A 419 12.32 27.28 10.64
C THR A 419 13.00 28.30 9.76
N ASN A 420 14.29 28.53 9.99
CA ASN A 420 15.11 29.42 9.16
C ASN A 420 15.17 28.91 7.71
N SER A 421 14.43 29.56 6.81
CA SER A 421 14.41 29.24 5.38
C SER A 421 15.39 30.08 4.56
N TYR A 422 16.30 30.83 5.21
CA TYR A 422 17.14 31.84 4.55
C TYR A 422 17.98 31.27 3.40
N ASN A 423 18.48 30.04 3.53
CA ASN A 423 19.30 29.38 2.51
C ASN A 423 18.50 28.44 1.59
N GLN A 424 17.18 28.32 1.80
CA GLN A 424 16.30 27.40 1.06
C GLN A 424 15.71 28.01 -0.21
N ILE A 425 16.03 29.27 -0.52
CA ILE A 425 15.66 29.92 -1.78
C ILE A 425 16.91 30.43 -2.52
N PRO A 426 16.84 30.63 -3.85
CA PRO A 426 17.95 31.20 -4.63
C PRO A 426 18.26 32.65 -4.23
N GLU A 427 19.52 33.07 -4.39
CA GLU A 427 19.98 34.44 -4.07
C GLU A 427 19.20 35.53 -4.83
N VAL A 428 18.80 35.26 -6.08
CA VAL A 428 17.98 36.20 -6.88
C VAL A 428 16.64 36.50 -6.21
N CYS A 429 16.00 35.51 -5.58
CA CYS A 429 14.72 35.69 -4.90
C CYS A 429 14.84 36.61 -3.66
N LYS A 430 15.98 36.58 -2.96
CA LYS A 430 16.22 37.38 -1.74
C LYS A 430 16.20 38.88 -1.98
N LYS A 431 16.42 39.33 -3.23
CA LYS A 431 16.31 40.75 -3.61
C LYS A 431 14.86 41.26 -3.55
N TYR A 432 13.89 40.37 -3.69
CA TYR A 432 12.48 40.71 -3.88
C TYR A 432 11.58 40.23 -2.74
N MET A 433 11.90 39.08 -2.14
CA MET A 433 11.12 38.50 -1.06
C MET A 433 11.58 39.04 0.30
N LYS A 434 10.62 39.46 1.13
CA LYS A 434 10.91 39.93 2.50
C LYS A 434 11.17 38.76 3.42
N TYR A 435 12.20 38.85 4.25
CA TYR A 435 12.51 37.87 5.29
C TYR A 435 11.95 38.34 6.63
N ILE A 436 10.96 37.62 7.17
CA ILE A 436 10.21 37.97 8.38
C ILE A 436 10.05 36.70 9.24
N ASN A 437 10.32 36.80 10.55
CA ASN A 437 10.14 35.68 11.51
C ASN A 437 10.77 34.36 11.03
N ASN A 438 12.03 34.43 10.62
CA ASN A 438 12.82 33.31 10.10
C ASN A 438 12.34 32.69 8.76
N ASN A 439 11.37 33.29 8.07
CA ASN A 439 10.88 32.78 6.79
C ASN A 439 10.79 33.89 5.74
N PHE A 440 10.77 33.51 4.46
CA PHE A 440 10.44 34.45 3.40
C PHE A 440 8.93 34.55 3.21
N GLU A 441 8.44 35.77 3.01
CA GLU A 441 7.07 36.03 2.58
C GLU A 441 6.85 35.41 1.19
N LEU A 442 5.82 34.56 1.04
CA LEU A 442 5.51 33.86 -0.20
C LEU A 442 4.78 34.76 -1.21
N LYS A 443 5.43 35.87 -1.59
CA LYS A 443 4.95 36.82 -2.61
C LYS A 443 5.92 36.83 -3.78
N TRP A 444 5.44 36.39 -4.95
CA TRP A 444 6.26 36.25 -6.14
C TRP A 444 5.96 37.37 -7.14
N SER A 445 6.80 38.40 -7.13
CA SER A 445 6.63 39.56 -8.01
C SER A 445 7.00 39.28 -9.46
N ASN A 446 6.39 40.00 -10.40
CA ASN A 446 6.67 39.87 -11.83
C ASN A 446 8.15 40.10 -12.15
N LYS A 447 8.77 41.13 -11.53
CA LYS A 447 10.20 41.45 -11.72
C LYS A 447 11.12 40.31 -11.29
N MET A 448 10.80 39.65 -10.18
CA MET A 448 11.56 38.49 -9.72
C MET A 448 11.49 37.34 -10.72
N ILE A 449 10.29 37.04 -11.21
CA ILE A 449 10.06 35.97 -12.21
C ILE A 449 10.78 36.30 -13.51
N ASP A 450 10.69 37.54 -14.01
CA ASP A 450 11.38 37.95 -15.23
C ASP A 450 12.90 37.88 -15.07
N GLU A 451 13.49 38.34 -13.96
CA GLU A 451 14.94 38.19 -13.71
C GLU A 451 15.37 36.72 -13.65
N MET A 452 14.57 35.84 -13.03
CA MET A 452 14.84 34.40 -12.98
C MET A 452 14.75 33.75 -14.37
N LEU A 453 13.80 34.15 -15.20
CA LEU A 453 13.68 33.69 -16.58
C LEU A 453 14.84 34.20 -17.43
N ASP A 454 15.29 35.45 -17.25
CA ASP A 454 16.47 35.99 -17.93
C ASP A 454 17.73 35.21 -17.56
N LEU A 455 17.88 34.80 -16.30
CA LEU A 455 18.96 33.90 -15.89
C LEU A 455 18.89 32.56 -16.64
N CYS A 456 17.69 31.97 -16.78
CA CYS A 456 17.52 30.73 -17.54
C CYS A 456 17.84 30.91 -19.03
N ASN A 457 17.34 31.98 -19.65
CA ASN A 457 17.54 32.28 -21.07
C ASN A 457 19.02 32.52 -21.41
N ASN A 458 19.77 33.05 -20.45
CA ASN A 458 21.23 33.19 -20.54
C ASN A 458 22.00 31.96 -20.06
N LEU A 459 21.35 30.79 -19.92
CA LEU A 459 21.92 29.51 -19.48
C LEU A 459 22.62 29.57 -18.10
N ASN A 460 22.29 30.56 -17.28
CA ASN A 460 22.84 30.74 -15.93
C ASN A 460 22.08 29.90 -14.88
N TYR A 461 21.71 28.67 -15.23
CA TYR A 461 20.84 27.81 -14.43
C TYR A 461 21.32 27.65 -12.98
N LYS A 462 22.63 27.53 -12.77
CA LYS A 462 23.23 27.38 -11.43
C LYS A 462 22.78 28.46 -10.43
N LYS A 463 22.48 29.68 -10.90
CA LYS A 463 22.01 30.78 -10.04
C LYS A 463 20.58 30.60 -9.54
N LEU A 464 19.82 29.66 -10.12
CA LEU A 464 18.50 29.25 -9.65
C LEU A 464 18.54 28.17 -8.57
N SER A 465 19.72 27.61 -8.24
CA SER A 465 19.81 26.67 -7.12
C SER A 465 19.70 27.41 -5.79
N PRO A 466 18.87 26.94 -4.84
CA PRO A 466 18.99 27.37 -3.46
C PRO A 466 20.36 27.00 -2.87
N ASN A 467 20.85 27.78 -1.90
CA ASN A 467 22.16 27.54 -1.28
C ASN A 467 22.23 26.20 -0.54
N ASP A 468 21.13 25.81 0.10
CA ASP A 468 20.99 24.54 0.80
C ASP A 468 20.93 23.33 -0.17
N TYR A 469 20.65 23.57 -1.45
CA TYR A 469 20.56 22.56 -2.50
C TYR A 469 21.44 22.95 -3.69
N PRO A 470 22.78 22.98 -3.51
CA PRO A 470 23.69 23.40 -4.55
C PRO A 470 23.49 22.56 -5.81
N ASP A 471 23.51 23.24 -6.96
CA ASP A 471 23.37 22.64 -8.29
C ASP A 471 22.05 21.84 -8.54
N ALA A 472 21.03 21.94 -7.67
CA ALA A 472 19.73 21.31 -7.88
C ALA A 472 19.03 21.74 -9.18
N SER A 473 19.15 23.01 -9.56
CA SER A 473 18.67 23.51 -10.87
C SER A 473 19.31 22.78 -12.05
N LEU A 474 20.61 22.45 -11.96
CA LEU A 474 21.33 21.71 -13.00
C LEU A 474 20.87 20.27 -13.09
N GLN A 475 20.46 19.66 -11.97
CA GLN A 475 19.85 18.32 -11.99
C GLN A 475 18.54 18.35 -12.78
N PHE A 476 17.68 19.34 -12.54
CA PHE A 476 16.42 19.49 -13.28
C PHE A 476 16.64 19.78 -14.77
N VAL A 477 17.60 20.64 -15.11
CA VAL A 477 18.01 20.87 -16.51
C VAL A 477 18.43 19.56 -17.19
N LYS A 478 19.21 18.72 -16.50
CA LYS A 478 19.56 17.39 -17.02
C LYS A 478 18.32 16.51 -17.20
N VAL A 479 17.39 16.52 -16.25
CA VAL A 479 16.13 15.76 -16.37
C VAL A 479 15.32 16.18 -17.58
N PHE A 480 15.11 17.49 -17.78
CA PHE A 480 14.32 18.00 -18.89
C PHE A 480 14.97 17.77 -20.26
N ASN A 481 16.30 17.77 -20.32
CA ASN A 481 17.03 17.48 -21.56
C ASN A 481 17.13 15.97 -21.88
N THR A 482 17.11 15.10 -20.86
CA THR A 482 17.46 13.68 -21.05
C THR A 482 16.27 12.74 -20.92
N PHE A 483 15.36 13.02 -19.98
CA PHE A 483 14.32 12.07 -19.58
C PHE A 483 12.91 12.55 -19.89
N VAL A 484 12.64 13.86 -19.79
CA VAL A 484 11.27 14.39 -19.89
C VAL A 484 11.23 15.65 -20.75
N ASN A 485 10.65 15.56 -21.95
CA ASN A 485 10.35 16.75 -22.74
C ASN A 485 9.11 17.46 -22.17
N VAL A 486 9.33 18.62 -21.54
CA VAL A 486 8.28 19.44 -20.91
C VAL A 486 7.67 20.49 -21.85
N SER A 487 8.17 20.61 -23.08
CA SER A 487 7.65 21.57 -24.05
C SER A 487 6.20 21.27 -24.41
N GLY A 488 5.33 22.27 -24.32
CA GLY A 488 3.89 22.16 -24.57
C GLY A 488 3.13 21.31 -23.54
N LYS A 489 3.72 21.07 -22.36
CA LYS A 489 3.10 20.26 -21.29
C LYS A 489 2.45 21.11 -20.20
N LYS A 490 1.38 20.58 -19.61
CA LYS A 490 0.78 21.15 -18.39
C LYS A 490 1.52 20.60 -17.18
N CYS A 491 2.18 21.49 -16.45
CA CYS A 491 3.08 21.14 -15.36
C CYS A 491 2.52 21.59 -14.00
N LEU A 492 2.65 20.73 -13.00
CA LEU A 492 2.34 21.03 -11.60
C LEU A 492 3.60 20.94 -10.75
N VAL A 493 3.80 21.90 -9.86
CA VAL A 493 4.81 21.86 -8.79
C VAL A 493 4.09 21.66 -7.46
N LEU A 494 4.42 20.57 -6.75
CA LEU A 494 3.88 20.23 -5.44
C LEU A 494 4.85 20.68 -4.35
N GLY A 495 4.44 21.67 -3.56
CA GLY A 495 5.26 22.24 -2.49
C GLY A 495 6.31 23.20 -3.03
N SER A 496 6.15 24.51 -2.81
CA SER A 496 7.11 25.51 -3.32
C SER A 496 7.14 26.78 -2.49
N ILE A 497 8.34 27.16 -2.04
CA ILE A 497 8.59 28.40 -1.31
C ILE A 497 9.25 29.49 -2.18
N SER A 498 9.70 29.15 -3.38
CA SER A 498 10.22 30.12 -4.37
C SER A 498 10.14 29.53 -5.78
N PRO A 499 9.93 30.33 -6.84
CA PRO A 499 9.47 29.83 -8.13
C PRO A 499 10.60 29.33 -9.04
N TRP A 500 11.64 28.67 -8.50
CA TRP A 500 12.83 28.31 -9.28
C TRP A 500 12.61 27.09 -10.18
N VAL A 501 11.84 26.10 -9.71
CA VAL A 501 11.42 24.97 -10.56
C VAL A 501 10.42 25.45 -11.61
N GLU A 502 9.49 26.31 -11.19
CA GLU A 502 8.47 26.91 -12.04
C GLU A 502 9.10 27.72 -13.19
N CYS A 503 10.12 28.53 -12.90
CA CYS A 503 10.86 29.28 -13.92
C CYS A 503 11.62 28.36 -14.88
N LEU A 504 12.19 27.24 -14.40
CA LEU A 504 12.79 26.26 -15.30
C LEU A 504 11.73 25.64 -16.22
N LEU A 505 10.57 25.23 -15.71
CA LEU A 505 9.49 24.67 -16.52
C LEU A 505 9.02 25.65 -17.61
N LEU A 506 8.85 26.94 -17.25
CA LEU A 506 8.52 27.99 -18.21
C LEU A 506 9.62 28.17 -19.27
N HIS A 507 10.89 28.18 -18.87
CA HIS A 507 12.03 28.28 -19.79
C HIS A 507 12.10 27.10 -20.78
N PHE A 508 11.75 25.90 -20.34
CA PHE A 508 11.64 24.72 -21.21
C PHE A 508 10.29 24.62 -21.94
N ASN A 509 9.59 25.75 -22.08
CA ASN A 509 8.35 25.92 -22.87
C ASN A 509 7.16 25.08 -22.39
N ALA A 510 6.99 24.87 -21.08
CA ALA A 510 5.74 24.32 -20.55
C ALA A 510 4.54 25.18 -20.99
N GLU A 511 3.43 24.55 -21.40
CA GLU A 511 2.20 25.24 -21.81
C GLU A 511 1.62 26.04 -20.65
N SER A 512 1.62 25.45 -19.46
CA SER A 512 1.16 26.09 -18.23
C SER A 512 1.90 25.52 -17.03
N VAL A 513 2.19 26.36 -16.04
CA VAL A 513 2.81 25.97 -14.77
C VAL A 513 1.86 26.34 -13.64
N THR A 514 1.55 25.37 -12.79
CA THR A 514 0.75 25.55 -11.59
C THR A 514 1.54 25.11 -10.36
N THR A 515 1.45 25.84 -9.27
CA THR A 515 1.98 25.45 -7.96
C THR A 515 0.81 25.12 -7.04
N LEU A 516 0.86 23.97 -6.36
CA LEU A 516 -0.13 23.55 -5.36
C LEU A 516 0.55 23.39 -4.00
N ASP A 517 0.07 24.13 -3.01
CA ASP A 517 0.61 24.13 -1.63
C ASP A 517 -0.51 24.38 -0.61
N TYR A 518 -0.29 23.99 0.65
CA TYR A 518 -1.15 24.37 1.78
C TYR A 518 -1.05 25.87 2.08
N ILE A 519 0.16 26.43 2.03
CA ILE A 519 0.39 27.87 2.16
C ILE A 519 0.63 28.42 0.76
N THR A 520 -0.46 28.79 0.09
CA THR A 520 -0.42 29.19 -1.32
C THR A 520 0.39 30.47 -1.53
N PRO A 521 1.41 30.46 -2.41
CA PRO A 521 2.13 31.67 -2.78
C PRO A 521 1.22 32.67 -3.50
N GLU A 522 1.38 33.95 -3.20
CA GLU A 522 0.74 35.02 -3.95
C GLU A 522 1.52 35.26 -5.24
N CYS A 523 0.91 34.92 -6.38
CA CYS A 523 1.46 35.14 -7.70
C CYS A 523 0.34 35.46 -8.69
N ASN A 524 0.50 36.54 -9.45
CA ASN A 524 -0.48 36.99 -10.46
C ASN A 524 0.15 37.05 -11.87
N TYR A 525 1.22 36.28 -12.12
CA TYR A 525 2.02 36.42 -13.34
C TYR A 525 2.72 35.12 -13.77
N LYS A 526 2.34 34.60 -14.95
CA LYS A 526 2.87 33.41 -15.64
C LYS A 526 2.72 32.06 -14.90
N ILE A 527 2.62 32.06 -13.58
CA ILE A 527 2.50 30.87 -12.73
C ILE A 527 1.14 30.93 -12.04
N ASN A 528 0.35 29.85 -12.15
CA ASN A 528 -0.90 29.71 -11.39
C ASN A 528 -0.58 29.16 -10.00
N THR A 529 -1.24 29.65 -8.96
CA THR A 529 -1.10 29.11 -7.60
C THR A 529 -2.44 28.64 -7.08
N LEU A 530 -2.47 27.45 -6.46
CA LEU A 530 -3.67 26.81 -5.93
C LEU A 530 -3.43 26.35 -4.49
N SER A 531 -4.50 26.38 -3.70
CA SER A 531 -4.59 25.65 -2.43
C SER A 531 -5.29 24.31 -2.64
N MET A 532 -5.17 23.41 -1.67
CA MET A 532 -5.96 22.16 -1.66
C MET A 532 -7.48 22.41 -1.66
N ASP A 533 -7.93 23.54 -1.09
CA ASP A 533 -9.36 23.89 -1.04
C ASP A 533 -9.90 24.31 -2.42
N ASN A 534 -9.04 24.90 -3.26
CA ASN A 534 -9.41 25.38 -4.59
C ASN A 534 -9.03 24.40 -5.72
N TYR A 535 -8.29 23.32 -5.39
CA TYR A 535 -7.94 22.29 -6.35
C TYR A 535 -9.15 21.43 -6.74
N LYS A 536 -9.37 21.28 -8.04
CA LYS A 536 -10.43 20.44 -8.61
C LYS A 536 -9.84 19.09 -9.03
N LYS A 537 -10.39 17.98 -8.52
CA LYS A 537 -9.88 16.60 -8.76
C LYS A 537 -9.86 16.20 -10.24
N GLU A 538 -10.66 16.86 -11.06
CA GLU A 538 -10.74 16.70 -12.51
C GLU A 538 -9.53 17.30 -13.24
N MET A 539 -8.80 18.24 -12.61
CA MET A 539 -7.60 18.83 -13.20
C MET A 539 -6.47 17.80 -13.24
N LYS A 540 -5.95 17.56 -14.43
CA LYS A 540 -4.82 16.65 -14.69
C LYS A 540 -3.64 17.38 -15.30
N TYR A 541 -2.45 16.83 -15.06
CA TYR A 541 -1.17 17.37 -15.50
C TYR A 541 -0.36 16.30 -16.24
N ASP A 542 0.45 16.73 -17.21
CA ASP A 542 1.34 15.85 -17.95
C ASP A 542 2.64 15.59 -17.19
N VAL A 543 3.08 16.58 -16.41
CA VAL A 543 4.29 16.52 -15.60
C VAL A 543 3.99 17.06 -14.21
N ILE A 544 4.34 16.31 -13.17
CA ILE A 544 4.29 16.76 -11.79
C ILE A 544 5.70 16.73 -11.22
N VAL A 545 6.11 17.84 -10.59
CA VAL A 545 7.39 17.99 -9.94
C VAL A 545 7.20 18.17 -8.44
N SER A 546 8.01 17.50 -7.63
CA SER A 546 8.11 17.77 -6.20
C SER A 546 9.59 17.70 -5.78
N PHE A 547 10.07 18.70 -5.05
CA PHE A 547 11.46 18.76 -4.62
C PHE A 547 11.55 19.20 -3.17
N SER A 548 12.21 18.38 -2.35
CA SER A 548 12.41 18.64 -0.91
C SER A 548 11.10 19.04 -0.20
N SER A 549 10.09 18.17 -0.34
CA SER A 549 8.72 18.41 0.12
C SER A 549 8.08 17.15 0.71
N LEU A 550 7.99 16.06 -0.07
CA LEU A 550 7.30 14.81 0.35
C LEU A 550 7.83 14.20 1.65
N GLU A 551 9.11 14.39 1.96
CA GLU A 551 9.74 13.87 3.17
C GLU A 551 9.12 14.42 4.47
N HIS A 552 8.42 15.55 4.38
CA HIS A 552 7.78 16.23 5.51
C HIS A 552 6.36 15.73 5.80
N ASP A 553 5.65 15.20 4.80
CA ASP A 553 4.22 14.85 4.92
C ASP A 553 3.94 13.86 6.05
N GLY A 554 2.99 14.19 6.91
CA GLY A 554 2.54 13.34 8.01
C GLY A 554 3.41 13.40 9.27
N LEU A 555 4.41 14.28 9.33
CA LEU A 555 5.22 14.50 10.53
C LEU A 555 4.64 15.57 11.46
N GLY A 556 3.59 16.29 11.03
CA GLY A 556 2.91 17.30 11.83
C GLY A 556 3.68 18.60 12.03
N ARG A 557 4.77 18.80 11.27
CA ARG A 557 5.62 19.99 11.35
C ARG A 557 4.89 21.25 10.91
N TYR A 558 4.06 21.15 9.88
CA TYR A 558 3.40 22.30 9.26
C TYR A 558 1.92 22.39 9.66
N GLY A 559 1.51 21.71 10.73
CA GLY A 559 0.09 21.55 11.09
C GLY A 559 -0.62 20.46 10.30
N ASP A 560 0.09 19.76 9.40
CA ASP A 560 -0.41 18.58 8.71
C ASP A 560 -0.82 17.48 9.72
N PRO A 561 -1.81 16.62 9.42
CA PRO A 561 -2.17 15.53 10.31
C PRO A 561 -1.04 14.53 10.46
N ILE A 562 -0.78 14.04 11.67
CA ILE A 562 0.17 12.94 11.90
C ILE A 562 -0.25 11.74 11.06
N ASN A 563 0.63 11.25 10.18
CA ASN A 563 0.41 10.09 9.34
C ASN A 563 1.74 9.38 9.00
N PRO A 564 1.97 8.15 9.50
CA PRO A 564 3.17 7.37 9.18
C PRO A 564 3.41 7.17 7.68
N ASN A 565 2.36 7.18 6.86
CA ASN A 565 2.42 7.05 5.41
C ASN A 565 2.08 8.36 4.68
N GLY A 566 2.21 9.53 5.33
CA GLY A 566 1.89 10.83 4.72
C GLY A 566 2.60 11.08 3.39
N ASP A 567 3.89 10.75 3.32
CA ASP A 567 4.74 10.75 2.12
C ASP A 567 4.16 9.87 0.99
N ILE A 568 3.76 8.64 1.33
CA ILE A 568 3.17 7.67 0.38
C ILE A 568 1.79 8.16 -0.09
N ASP A 569 1.01 8.75 0.81
CA ASP A 569 -0.33 9.24 0.53
C ASP A 569 -0.28 10.48 -0.37
N ALA A 570 0.68 11.38 -0.13
CA ALA A 570 0.98 12.51 -0.99
C ALA A 570 1.43 12.05 -2.40
N CYS A 571 2.29 11.03 -2.48
CA CYS A 571 2.69 10.45 -3.76
C CYS A 571 1.52 9.77 -4.49
N THR A 572 0.62 9.13 -3.74
CA THR A 572 -0.63 8.57 -4.28
C THR A 572 -1.54 9.68 -4.82
N GLU A 573 -1.66 10.80 -4.13
CA GLU A 573 -2.40 11.98 -4.62
C GLU A 573 -1.77 12.50 -5.92
N ALA A 574 -0.44 12.69 -5.96
CA ALA A 574 0.28 13.10 -7.16
C ALA A 574 0.01 12.15 -8.35
N TYR A 575 0.07 10.83 -8.14
CA TYR A 575 -0.27 9.84 -9.17
C TYR A 575 -1.68 10.03 -9.75
N THR A 576 -2.63 10.49 -8.92
CA THR A 576 -4.02 10.71 -9.36
C THR A 576 -4.20 12.03 -10.10
N MET A 577 -3.31 12.99 -9.89
CA MET A 577 -3.29 14.27 -10.60
C MET A 577 -2.61 14.15 -11.98
N LEU A 578 -1.90 13.07 -12.26
CA LEU A 578 -1.28 12.81 -13.56
C LEU A 578 -2.30 12.34 -14.61
N ASN A 579 -2.14 12.82 -15.84
CA ASN A 579 -2.64 12.18 -17.05
C ASN A 579 -2.05 10.76 -17.17
N ASP A 580 -2.72 9.90 -17.93
CA ASP A 580 -2.11 8.65 -18.38
C ASP A 580 -0.82 8.98 -19.17
N ASP A 581 0.23 8.16 -19.00
CA ASP A 581 1.58 8.43 -19.53
C ASP A 581 2.29 9.69 -18.98
N GLY A 582 1.72 10.36 -17.96
CA GLY A 582 2.35 11.51 -17.32
C GLY A 582 3.61 11.16 -16.52
N TYR A 583 4.48 12.16 -16.32
CA TYR A 583 5.75 12.02 -15.61
C TYR A 583 5.68 12.58 -14.18
N PHE A 584 6.20 11.83 -13.22
CA PHE A 584 6.48 12.32 -11.88
C PHE A 584 7.99 12.50 -11.68
N ILE A 585 8.40 13.73 -11.39
CA ILE A 585 9.80 14.10 -11.16
C ILE A 585 9.94 14.48 -9.69
N CYS A 586 10.73 13.74 -8.94
CA CYS A 586 10.75 13.84 -7.48
C CYS A 586 12.18 13.89 -6.94
N GLY A 587 12.58 15.00 -6.32
CA GLY A 587 13.82 15.11 -5.55
C GLY A 587 13.55 14.94 -4.06
N ILE A 588 14.16 13.92 -3.45
CA ILE A 588 13.97 13.57 -2.03
C ILE A 588 15.28 13.08 -1.39
N PRO A 589 15.47 13.29 -0.08
CA PRO A 589 16.68 12.84 0.63
C PRO A 589 16.80 11.33 0.73
N ILE A 590 17.91 10.74 0.29
CA ILE A 590 18.17 9.30 0.39
C ILE A 590 19.35 8.99 1.34
N GLY A 591 19.30 7.82 1.97
CA GLY A 591 20.28 7.40 2.97
C GLY A 591 19.86 6.15 3.73
N ASN A 592 20.31 6.02 4.99
CA ASN A 592 20.15 4.83 5.82
C ASN A 592 18.69 4.50 6.22
N GLY A 593 17.70 5.32 5.85
CA GLY A 593 16.31 5.12 6.25
C GLY A 593 16.03 5.63 7.65
N VAL A 594 15.93 6.95 7.82
CA VAL A 594 15.73 7.58 9.14
C VAL A 594 14.62 8.62 9.12
N ILE A 595 14.02 8.85 10.28
CA ILE A 595 13.14 9.99 10.55
C ILE A 595 13.86 10.87 11.56
N GLN A 596 14.19 12.09 11.16
CA GLN A 596 14.90 13.06 12.01
C GLN A 596 13.87 13.94 12.73
N GLY A 597 13.47 13.55 13.96
CA GLY A 597 12.43 14.26 14.71
C GLY A 597 11.15 14.43 13.87
N ASN A 598 10.56 15.63 13.87
CA ASN A 598 9.50 16.00 12.92
C ASN A 598 10.03 16.81 11.72
N TYR A 599 11.34 16.85 11.49
CA TYR A 599 11.92 17.66 10.41
C TYR A 599 11.61 17.05 9.06
N HIS A 600 12.04 15.82 8.84
CA HIS A 600 11.96 15.13 7.56
C HIS A 600 12.28 13.63 7.70
N ARG A 601 11.97 12.89 6.63
CA ARG A 601 12.45 11.53 6.36
C ARG A 601 13.72 11.58 5.52
N ILE A 602 14.59 10.59 5.70
CA ILE A 602 15.67 10.25 4.76
C ILE A 602 15.41 8.82 4.32
N PHE A 603 15.17 8.62 3.04
CA PHE A 603 14.62 7.39 2.49
C PHE A 603 15.69 6.31 2.26
N ASN A 604 15.42 5.09 2.73
CA ASN A 604 16.13 3.90 2.26
C ASN A 604 15.41 3.32 1.04
N GLU A 605 16.07 2.39 0.35
CA GLU A 605 15.53 1.71 -0.84
C GLU A 605 14.15 1.06 -0.57
N LYS A 606 13.97 0.43 0.60
CA LYS A 606 12.70 -0.18 1.00
C LYS A 606 11.55 0.84 1.01
N ARG A 607 11.77 2.03 1.57
CA ARG A 607 10.74 3.07 1.64
C ARG A 607 10.49 3.71 0.28
N ILE A 608 11.52 3.91 -0.55
CA ILE A 608 11.37 4.37 -1.94
C ILE A 608 10.48 3.43 -2.75
N ASN A 609 10.71 2.12 -2.64
CA ASN A 609 9.89 1.13 -3.36
C ASN A 609 8.41 1.17 -2.95
N LYS A 610 8.10 1.55 -1.71
CA LYS A 610 6.72 1.80 -1.26
C LYS A 610 6.19 3.14 -1.77
N LEU A 611 6.99 4.19 -1.65
CA LEU A 611 6.65 5.56 -2.08
C LEU A 611 6.21 5.58 -3.55
N PHE A 612 6.98 4.98 -4.43
CA PHE A 612 6.71 4.95 -5.87
C PHE A 612 5.99 3.70 -6.36
N SER A 613 5.40 2.91 -5.46
CA SER A 613 4.79 1.60 -5.79
C SER A 613 3.63 1.64 -6.81
N LEU A 614 3.02 2.80 -7.05
CA LEU A 614 1.98 2.96 -8.07
C LEU A 614 2.53 3.25 -9.46
N PHE A 615 3.80 3.67 -9.56
CA PHE A 615 4.43 3.95 -10.84
C PHE A 615 5.03 2.67 -11.39
N ASN A 616 4.53 2.25 -12.55
CA ASN A 616 4.95 0.99 -13.17
C ASN A 616 6.30 1.11 -13.91
N THR A 617 6.75 2.33 -14.20
CA THR A 617 7.94 2.58 -15.01
C THR A 617 8.87 3.59 -14.36
N PHE A 618 10.05 3.12 -13.96
CA PHE A 618 11.18 3.97 -13.58
C PHE A 618 11.94 4.37 -14.85
N ILE A 619 12.07 5.68 -15.08
CA ILE A 619 12.74 6.22 -16.28
C ILE A 619 14.22 6.45 -16.02
N GLY A 620 14.57 6.93 -14.82
CA GLY A 620 15.95 7.18 -14.46
C GLY A 620 16.06 8.07 -13.23
N SER A 621 17.30 8.34 -12.83
CA SER A 621 17.61 9.27 -11.75
C SER A 621 18.83 10.13 -12.07
N VAL A 622 18.92 11.29 -11.42
CA VAL A 622 20.07 12.20 -11.51
C VAL A 622 20.63 12.41 -10.11
N ASN A 623 21.90 12.04 -9.89
CA ASN A 623 22.60 12.25 -8.64
C ASN A 623 22.85 13.75 -8.36
N TYR A 624 22.73 14.14 -7.09
CA TYR A 624 22.84 15.54 -6.67
C TYR A 624 24.24 16.18 -6.80
N LYS A 625 25.30 15.38 -6.98
CA LYS A 625 26.69 15.84 -7.12
C LYS A 625 27.30 15.46 -8.45
N THR A 626 27.14 14.20 -8.85
CA THR A 626 27.81 13.64 -10.04
C THR A 626 26.96 13.76 -11.29
N PHE A 627 25.65 14.03 -11.15
CA PHE A 627 24.66 14.01 -12.22
C PHE A 627 24.58 12.68 -12.99
N ASP A 628 25.20 11.61 -12.51
CA ASP A 628 25.02 10.27 -13.03
C ASP A 628 23.80 9.59 -12.40
N ASP A 629 23.57 8.32 -12.73
CA ASP A 629 22.47 7.51 -12.20
C ASP A 629 22.82 6.76 -10.91
N LYS A 630 24.04 6.95 -10.37
CA LYS A 630 24.51 6.20 -9.20
C LYS A 630 23.93 6.78 -7.92
N LEU A 631 23.11 5.99 -7.23
CA LEU A 631 22.47 6.38 -5.99
C LEU A 631 23.28 5.94 -4.76
N ASN A 632 23.41 6.82 -3.77
CA ASN A 632 24.06 6.50 -2.50
C ASN A 632 23.06 6.51 -1.35
N PHE A 633 22.70 5.32 -0.87
CA PHE A 633 21.80 5.12 0.28
C PHE A 633 22.52 5.06 1.63
N THR A 634 23.74 5.58 1.73
CA THR A 634 24.49 5.59 3.00
C THR A 634 24.42 6.95 3.69
N GLY A 635 24.37 6.92 5.02
CA GLY A 635 24.40 8.11 5.87
C GLY A 635 23.01 8.74 6.09
N SER A 636 23.03 9.99 6.57
CA SER A 636 21.83 10.76 6.93
C SER A 636 21.95 12.23 6.52
N ASN A 637 22.62 12.49 5.39
CA ASN A 637 22.71 13.83 4.83
C ASN A 637 21.42 14.16 4.07
N TRP A 638 20.61 15.08 4.59
CA TRP A 638 19.36 15.50 3.96
C TRP A 638 19.53 16.26 2.65
N GLN A 639 20.75 16.77 2.35
CA GLN A 639 21.06 17.39 1.06
C GLN A 639 21.31 16.36 -0.05
N ASN A 640 21.49 15.08 0.29
CA ASN A 640 21.63 14.00 -0.68
C ASN A 640 20.27 13.70 -1.34
N GLN A 641 19.85 14.59 -2.23
CA GLN A 641 18.55 14.54 -2.91
C GLN A 641 18.72 14.32 -4.41
N PRO A 642 18.94 13.08 -4.87
CA PRO A 642 18.86 12.79 -6.29
C PRO A 642 17.42 13.00 -6.79
N ILE A 643 17.29 13.38 -8.05
CA ILE A 643 15.99 13.49 -8.71
C ILE A 643 15.64 12.14 -9.34
N PHE A 644 14.50 11.58 -8.96
CA PHE A 644 13.91 10.40 -9.57
C PHE A 644 12.89 10.81 -10.64
N VAL A 645 12.84 10.04 -11.73
CA VAL A 645 11.85 10.22 -12.79
C VAL A 645 11.07 8.93 -12.96
N TYR A 646 9.76 9.02 -12.76
CA TYR A 646 8.81 7.93 -12.96
C TYR A 646 7.77 8.32 -14.00
N LYS A 647 7.22 7.31 -14.67
CA LYS A 647 6.08 7.45 -15.58
C LYS A 647 4.89 6.67 -15.02
N LYS A 648 3.71 7.26 -15.13
CA LYS A 648 2.44 6.67 -14.68
C LYS A 648 2.05 5.43 -15.50
#